data_AF-A0AAW9GSG6-F1
#
_entry.id   AF-A0AAW9GSG6-F1
#
_cell.length_a   1.000
_cell.length_b   1.000
_cell.length_c   1.000
_cell.angle_alpha   90.00
_cell.angle_beta   90.00
_cell.angle_gamma   90.00
#
_symmetry.space_group_name_H-M   'P 1'
#
loop_
_entity.id
_entity.type
_entity.pdbx_description
1 polymer ?
#
loop_
_entity_poly.entity_id
_entity_poly.type
_entity_poly.pdbx_seq_one_letter_code
_entity_poly.pdbx_strand_id
1 'polypeptide(L)'
;MHDTQLAQQIANTIAAEIGAQPAQARAAIALLDEGASVPFIARYRKEVTGGLDDTQLRNLEVRLTYLRELEERRAAVLASIAEQGKLSDELRAEIVAADTKSRLEDLYLPYKPKRRTRAQIAREAGLEPLADGLLADPSQVPETFAAGFVDADRGVADVKAALEGARAILMERWGEDAALVGELRTWLGEVGVIRARVAEGKEQEGAKYRDYFDHAEALAKIPSHRLLALFRARREEIVYLELDPGSEAEAGHQYAEGRVALRAGIANQGRPGDRWLLDACRLTWRAKLHMHLLLDLFNQAREKAEAEAIAVFGDNLQDLMLAAPAGPRVTLGLDPGIRTGCKIAVVDATGKLLATDTIYPHEPRRQWDQSLHTLRQLCTQHGVELIAIGNGTASRETDKLAADLIKQNPQLKLEKIVVSEAGASVYSASEFAAKEFPQLDVSLRGAVSIARRLQDPLAELVKIEPKAIGVGQYQHDVDQYRLARALDARVEDCVNAVGVYVNTASAALLSRVSGLSSSVAENIVRHRDDNGPFKRRKDLLKVPRLGDKTFEQCAGFLRIADGEEPLDASAVHPEAYPVVERIVGATGKPIKALIGDGGFLRGLKPDQFTDEKFGLPTVRDILKELEKPGRDPRPEFKAARFADGVEDIKDLKPGMVLEGVVSNVAAFGAFVDIGVHQDGLVHISALSDSYVKDPRDVVKAGDIVKVKVLEVDVARKRIALTRRLDDTPAPARPTDRDRDARGAGGPPRRERDGRGNAGGGNAKPRPAAAAPVNSALADAFARAKRS
;
A
#
# COMPACT_ATOMS: atom_id res chain seq x y z
N MET A 1 -39.89 2.66 4.98
CA MET A 1 -39.97 2.06 3.63
C MET A 1 -38.80 2.47 2.74
N HIS A 2 -38.53 3.77 2.55
CA HIS A 2 -37.36 4.23 1.78
C HIS A 2 -36.01 3.71 2.32
N ASP A 3 -35.82 3.75 3.64
CA ASP A 3 -34.57 3.31 4.28
C ASP A 3 -34.30 1.80 4.10
N THR A 4 -35.36 0.99 4.15
CA THR A 4 -35.29 -0.46 3.95
C THR A 4 -34.95 -0.84 2.51
N GLN A 5 -35.47 -0.11 1.53
CA GLN A 5 -35.17 -0.33 0.11
C GLN A 5 -33.73 0.07 -0.23
N LEU A 6 -33.25 1.17 0.37
CA LEU A 6 -31.86 1.62 0.22
C LEU A 6 -30.88 0.61 0.79
N ALA A 7 -31.12 0.13 2.01
CA ALA A 7 -30.31 -0.92 2.63
C ALA A 7 -30.27 -2.19 1.76
N GLN A 8 -31.40 -2.57 1.15
CA GLN A 8 -31.48 -3.71 0.24
C GLN A 8 -30.64 -3.50 -1.02
N GLN A 9 -30.66 -2.31 -1.62
CA GLN A 9 -29.87 -1.99 -2.80
C GLN A 9 -28.38 -2.02 -2.50
N ILE A 10 -27.95 -1.38 -1.39
CA ILE A 10 -26.56 -1.39 -0.93
C ILE A 10 -26.06 -2.83 -0.74
N ALA A 11 -26.84 -3.67 -0.06
CA ALA A 11 -26.48 -5.06 0.17
C ALA A 11 -26.37 -5.86 -1.15
N ASN A 12 -27.23 -5.60 -2.13
CA ASN A 12 -27.17 -6.26 -3.44
C ASN A 12 -25.89 -5.89 -4.20
N THR A 13 -25.54 -4.60 -4.22
CA THR A 13 -24.32 -4.10 -4.87
C THR A 13 -23.09 -4.74 -4.23
N ILE A 14 -22.98 -4.70 -2.90
CA ILE A 14 -21.87 -5.29 -2.16
C ILE A 14 -21.77 -6.79 -2.43
N ALA A 15 -22.90 -7.52 -2.39
CA ALA A 15 -22.93 -8.95 -2.61
C ALA A 15 -22.36 -9.33 -3.99
N ALA A 16 -22.72 -8.59 -5.04
CA ALA A 16 -22.19 -8.81 -6.38
C ALA A 16 -20.66 -8.56 -6.44
N GLU A 17 -20.18 -7.51 -5.79
CA GLU A 17 -18.76 -7.13 -5.79
C GLU A 17 -17.86 -8.12 -5.02
N ILE A 18 -18.35 -8.69 -3.90
CA ILE A 18 -17.58 -9.64 -3.08
C ILE A 18 -17.83 -11.12 -3.43
N GLY A 19 -18.64 -11.39 -4.46
CA GLY A 19 -18.99 -12.75 -4.87
C GLY A 19 -19.85 -13.52 -3.86
N ALA A 20 -20.77 -12.83 -3.19
CA ALA A 20 -21.67 -13.39 -2.18
C ALA A 20 -23.15 -13.30 -2.61
N GLN A 21 -24.02 -13.99 -1.88
CA GLN A 21 -25.47 -13.83 -2.03
C GLN A 21 -25.96 -12.57 -1.31
N PRO A 22 -26.97 -11.86 -1.82
CA PRO A 22 -27.54 -10.69 -1.15
C PRO A 22 -27.98 -10.93 0.30
N ALA A 23 -28.46 -12.13 0.62
CA ALA A 23 -28.84 -12.50 1.98
C ALA A 23 -27.63 -12.53 2.93
N GLN A 24 -26.48 -13.01 2.46
CA GLN A 24 -25.23 -13.05 3.23
C GLN A 24 -24.74 -11.63 3.54
N ALA A 25 -24.74 -10.74 2.53
CA ALA A 25 -24.35 -9.35 2.72
C ALA A 25 -25.27 -8.63 3.71
N ARG A 26 -26.60 -8.80 3.61
CA ARG A 26 -27.55 -8.23 4.57
C ARG A 26 -27.29 -8.70 6.00
N ALA A 27 -27.06 -9.99 6.18
CA ALA A 27 -26.79 -10.57 7.49
C ALA A 27 -25.49 -10.02 8.09
N ALA A 28 -24.43 -9.91 7.28
CA ALA A 28 -23.17 -9.32 7.71
C ALA A 28 -23.30 -7.82 8.05
N ILE A 29 -24.01 -7.04 7.23
CA ILE A 29 -24.27 -5.61 7.49
C ILE A 29 -25.03 -5.44 8.82
N ALA A 30 -26.06 -6.26 9.07
CA ALA A 30 -26.80 -6.20 10.33
C ALA A 30 -25.89 -6.46 11.54
N LEU A 31 -25.02 -7.48 11.46
CA LEU A 31 -24.06 -7.78 12.52
C LEU A 31 -23.06 -6.62 12.76
N LEU A 32 -22.56 -5.99 11.69
CA LEU A 32 -21.66 -4.83 11.80
C LEU A 32 -22.38 -3.63 12.43
N ASP A 33 -23.63 -3.36 12.03
CA ASP A 33 -24.44 -2.28 12.60
C ASP A 33 -24.79 -2.53 14.08
N GLU A 34 -24.91 -3.80 14.50
CA GLU A 34 -25.04 -4.23 15.90
C GLU A 34 -23.70 -4.15 16.69
N GLY A 35 -22.63 -3.72 16.05
CA GLY A 35 -21.31 -3.54 16.65
C GLY A 35 -20.48 -4.81 16.76
N ALA A 36 -20.79 -5.86 16.00
CA ALA A 36 -19.92 -7.03 15.90
C ALA A 36 -18.67 -6.70 15.07
N SER A 37 -17.50 -7.17 15.51
CA SER A 37 -16.25 -6.98 14.77
C SER A 37 -16.14 -7.96 13.59
N VAL A 38 -15.31 -7.62 12.60
CA VAL A 38 -15.03 -8.52 11.48
C VAL A 38 -14.46 -9.87 11.95
N PRO A 39 -13.41 -9.93 12.81
CA PRO A 39 -12.89 -11.20 13.31
C PRO A 39 -13.95 -12.04 14.03
N PHE A 40 -14.83 -11.40 14.79
CA PHE A 40 -15.92 -12.09 15.49
C PHE A 40 -16.92 -12.69 14.51
N ILE A 41 -17.36 -11.93 13.50
CA ILE A 41 -18.30 -12.39 12.48
C ILE A 41 -17.71 -13.58 11.70
N ALA A 42 -16.48 -13.43 11.21
CA ALA A 42 -15.80 -14.45 10.42
C ALA A 42 -15.63 -15.76 11.17
N ARG A 43 -15.40 -15.70 12.49
CA ARG A 43 -15.12 -16.89 13.31
C ARG A 43 -16.39 -17.53 13.89
N TYR A 44 -17.31 -16.73 14.43
CA TYR A 44 -18.41 -17.21 15.27
C TYR A 44 -19.81 -16.96 14.70
N ARG A 45 -19.93 -16.35 13.52
CA ARG A 45 -21.24 -16.09 12.87
C ARG A 45 -21.30 -16.65 11.45
N LYS A 46 -20.55 -17.73 11.17
CA LYS A 46 -20.46 -18.38 9.86
C LYS A 46 -21.80 -18.87 9.34
N GLU A 47 -22.66 -19.38 10.21
CA GLU A 47 -24.01 -19.83 9.87
C GLU A 47 -24.87 -18.68 9.38
N VAL A 48 -24.79 -17.53 10.08
CA VAL A 48 -25.59 -16.33 9.80
C VAL A 48 -25.16 -15.70 8.47
N THR A 49 -23.86 -15.67 8.19
CA THR A 49 -23.32 -15.08 6.95
C THR A 49 -23.16 -16.09 5.82
N GLY A 50 -23.46 -17.37 6.02
CA GLY A 50 -23.16 -18.42 5.05
C GLY A 50 -21.66 -18.61 4.78
N GLY A 51 -20.80 -18.26 5.75
CA GLY A 51 -19.37 -18.52 5.72
C GLY A 51 -18.53 -17.48 4.99
N LEU A 52 -18.92 -16.19 5.03
CA LEU A 52 -18.06 -15.11 4.53
C LEU A 52 -16.74 -15.09 5.31
N ASP A 53 -15.63 -15.01 4.58
CA ASP A 53 -14.28 -14.93 5.17
C ASP A 53 -13.86 -13.49 5.54
N ASP A 54 -12.72 -13.35 6.21
CA ASP A 54 -12.17 -12.07 6.64
C ASP A 54 -12.01 -11.09 5.47
N THR A 55 -11.53 -11.56 4.31
CA THR A 55 -11.31 -10.71 3.13
C THR A 55 -12.64 -10.19 2.59
N GLN A 56 -13.65 -11.04 2.46
CA GLN A 56 -14.99 -10.66 2.03
C GLN A 56 -15.63 -9.66 3.00
N LEU A 57 -15.50 -9.88 4.31
CA LEU A 57 -16.06 -9.02 5.35
C LEU A 57 -15.36 -7.64 5.41
N ARG A 58 -14.03 -7.58 5.25
CA ARG A 58 -13.28 -6.32 5.15
C ARG A 58 -13.67 -5.53 3.90
N ASN A 59 -13.77 -6.20 2.75
CA ASN A 59 -14.23 -5.56 1.51
C ASN A 59 -15.67 -5.04 1.65
N LEU A 60 -16.54 -5.82 2.30
CA LEU A 60 -17.91 -5.42 2.62
C LEU A 60 -17.94 -4.16 3.52
N GLU A 61 -17.15 -4.12 4.60
CA GLU A 61 -17.10 -2.99 5.53
C GLU A 61 -16.67 -1.68 4.84
N VAL A 62 -15.61 -1.74 4.03
CA VAL A 62 -15.10 -0.60 3.26
C VAL A 62 -16.16 -0.13 2.27
N ARG A 63 -16.78 -1.08 1.54
CA ARG A 63 -17.76 -0.75 0.51
C ARG A 63 -19.06 -0.20 1.09
N LEU A 64 -19.51 -0.75 2.22
CA LEU A 64 -20.67 -0.27 2.97
C LEU A 64 -20.49 1.21 3.35
N THR A 65 -19.30 1.57 3.85
CA THR A 65 -18.98 2.96 4.19
C THR A 65 -19.09 3.86 2.95
N TYR A 66 -18.44 3.50 1.84
CA TYR A 66 -18.48 4.30 0.62
C TYR A 66 -19.91 4.49 0.08
N LEU A 67 -20.70 3.42 0.02
CA LEU A 67 -22.05 3.47 -0.54
C LEU A 67 -22.98 4.31 0.34
N ARG A 68 -22.86 4.22 1.67
CA ARG A 68 -23.60 5.10 2.59
C ARG A 68 -23.26 6.58 2.36
N GLU A 69 -21.97 6.92 2.21
CA GLU A 69 -21.54 8.28 1.89
C GLU A 69 -22.06 8.77 0.52
N LEU A 70 -22.10 7.88 -0.49
CA LEU A 70 -22.66 8.20 -1.80
C LEU A 70 -24.15 8.55 -1.69
N GLU A 71 -24.91 7.76 -0.93
CA GLU A 71 -26.35 7.99 -0.76
C GLU A 71 -26.67 9.24 0.07
N GLU A 72 -25.89 9.51 1.12
CA GLU A 72 -25.97 10.76 1.87
C GLU A 72 -25.69 11.96 0.95
N ARG A 73 -24.63 11.88 0.13
CA ARG A 73 -24.31 12.92 -0.84
C ARG A 73 -25.39 13.08 -1.90
N ARG A 74 -25.98 11.98 -2.38
CA ARG A 74 -27.09 11.98 -3.35
C ARG A 74 -28.30 12.73 -2.80
N ALA A 75 -28.67 12.47 -1.55
CA ALA A 75 -29.75 13.17 -0.87
C ALA A 75 -29.48 14.68 -0.77
N ALA A 76 -28.27 15.08 -0.40
CA ALA A 76 -27.87 16.50 -0.33
C ALA A 76 -27.92 17.20 -1.70
N VAL A 77 -27.48 16.53 -2.77
CA VAL A 77 -27.54 17.05 -4.14
C VAL A 77 -28.99 17.23 -4.59
N LEU A 78 -29.85 16.24 -4.36
CA LEU A 78 -31.28 16.34 -4.69
C LEU A 78 -31.95 17.51 -3.97
N ALA A 79 -31.68 17.67 -2.68
CA ALA A 79 -32.20 18.78 -1.88
C ALA A 79 -31.75 20.14 -2.43
N SER A 80 -30.45 20.30 -2.69
CA SER A 80 -29.90 21.57 -3.19
C SER A 80 -30.47 21.99 -4.55
N ILE A 81 -30.69 21.05 -5.46
CA ILE A 81 -31.27 21.34 -6.79
C ILE A 81 -32.78 21.63 -6.66
N ALA A 82 -33.48 20.93 -5.76
CA ALA A 82 -34.89 21.18 -5.48
C ALA A 82 -35.13 22.58 -4.89
N GLU A 83 -34.28 23.03 -3.97
CA GLU A 83 -34.33 24.38 -3.38
C GLU A 83 -34.16 25.49 -4.42
N GLN A 84 -33.43 25.22 -5.51
CA GLN A 84 -33.26 26.14 -6.64
C GLN A 84 -34.46 26.12 -7.62
N GLY A 85 -35.43 25.23 -7.43
CA GLY A 85 -36.55 25.04 -8.36
C GLY A 85 -36.12 24.48 -9.72
N LYS A 86 -34.99 23.77 -9.78
CA LYS A 86 -34.39 23.24 -11.02
C LYS A 86 -34.44 21.71 -11.15
N LEU A 87 -35.01 21.01 -10.18
CA LEU A 87 -35.06 19.55 -10.18
C LEU A 87 -36.22 19.05 -11.06
N SER A 88 -35.94 18.76 -12.33
CA SER A 88 -36.89 18.06 -13.21
C SER A 88 -36.97 16.57 -12.87
N ASP A 89 -38.02 15.90 -13.37
CA ASP A 89 -38.19 14.45 -13.17
C ASP A 89 -37.11 13.64 -13.89
N GLU A 90 -36.65 14.11 -15.06
CA GLU A 90 -35.55 13.50 -15.81
C GLU A 90 -34.23 13.63 -15.03
N LEU A 91 -33.91 14.84 -14.54
CA LEU A 91 -32.69 15.07 -13.75
C LEU A 91 -32.71 14.28 -12.44
N ARG A 92 -33.88 14.19 -11.78
CA ARG A 92 -34.06 13.34 -10.61
C ARG A 92 -33.75 11.88 -10.94
N ALA A 93 -34.26 11.35 -12.05
CA ALA A 93 -33.99 9.98 -12.47
C ALA A 93 -32.50 9.75 -12.73
N GLU A 94 -31.81 10.67 -13.40
CA GLU A 94 -30.36 10.59 -13.62
C GLU A 94 -29.56 10.63 -12.32
N ILE A 95 -29.93 11.51 -11.39
CA ILE A 95 -29.26 11.60 -10.07
C ILE A 95 -29.49 10.33 -9.26
N VAL A 96 -30.68 9.72 -9.32
CA VAL A 96 -30.97 8.44 -8.65
C VAL A 96 -30.21 7.28 -9.29
N ALA A 97 -29.99 7.32 -10.61
CA ALA A 97 -29.26 6.29 -11.33
C ALA A 97 -27.72 6.40 -11.22
N ALA A 98 -27.18 7.52 -10.72
CA ALA A 98 -25.73 7.71 -10.59
C ALA A 98 -25.10 6.64 -9.67
N ASP A 99 -24.13 5.90 -10.17
CA ASP A 99 -23.47 4.76 -9.50
C ASP A 99 -22.12 5.12 -8.87
N THR A 100 -21.62 6.33 -9.14
CA THR A 100 -20.34 6.84 -8.66
C THR A 100 -20.46 8.27 -8.13
N LYS A 101 -19.59 8.62 -7.18
CA LYS A 101 -19.49 10.00 -6.67
C LYS A 101 -19.17 11.00 -7.80
N SER A 102 -18.35 10.60 -8.79
CA SER A 102 -17.99 11.45 -9.93
C SER A 102 -19.20 11.76 -10.81
N ARG A 103 -19.99 10.75 -11.20
CA ARG A 103 -21.22 10.97 -12.00
C ARG A 103 -22.22 11.86 -11.26
N LEU A 104 -22.36 11.65 -9.95
CA LEU A 104 -23.22 12.48 -9.11
C LEU A 104 -22.77 13.95 -9.09
N GLU A 105 -21.46 14.20 -8.95
CA GLU A 105 -20.93 15.57 -8.98
C GLU A 105 -21.03 16.22 -10.37
N ASP A 106 -20.93 15.45 -11.47
CA ASP A 106 -21.14 15.97 -12.83
C ASP A 106 -22.55 16.50 -13.02
N LEU A 107 -23.56 15.74 -12.57
CA LEU A 107 -24.97 16.12 -12.63
C LEU A 107 -25.25 17.35 -11.74
N TYR A 108 -24.51 17.49 -10.64
CA TYR A 108 -24.64 18.61 -9.73
C TYR A 108 -23.89 19.87 -10.19
N LEU A 109 -22.90 19.75 -11.08
CA LEU A 109 -21.98 20.83 -11.47
C LEU A 109 -22.69 22.11 -11.96
N PRO A 110 -23.78 22.05 -12.76
CA PRO A 110 -24.51 23.26 -13.18
C PRO A 110 -25.19 24.01 -12.02
N TYR A 111 -25.57 23.29 -10.97
CA TYR A 111 -26.36 23.80 -9.84
C TYR A 111 -25.52 24.11 -8.59
N LYS A 112 -24.25 23.72 -8.62
CA LYS A 112 -23.32 23.95 -7.52
C LYS A 112 -23.13 25.47 -7.32
N PRO A 113 -23.27 26.00 -6.09
CA PRO A 113 -23.01 27.41 -5.81
C PRO A 113 -21.58 27.80 -6.22
N LYS A 114 -21.45 28.89 -7.00
CA LYS A 114 -20.17 29.34 -7.58
C LYS A 114 -19.81 30.74 -7.12
N ARG A 115 -18.51 31.01 -7.02
CA ARG A 115 -17.98 32.38 -6.97
C ARG A 115 -18.28 33.07 -8.29
N ARG A 116 -18.44 34.41 -8.27
CA ARG A 116 -18.74 35.25 -9.43
C ARG A 116 -17.81 34.95 -10.62
N THR A 117 -18.26 34.13 -11.58
CA THR A 117 -17.47 33.68 -12.74
C THR A 117 -17.47 34.71 -13.87
N ARG A 118 -16.55 34.61 -14.84
CA ARG A 118 -16.59 35.45 -16.06
C ARG A 118 -17.92 35.31 -16.82
N ALA A 119 -18.48 34.11 -16.86
CA ALA A 119 -19.78 33.86 -17.48
C ALA A 119 -20.91 34.52 -16.68
N GLN A 120 -20.91 34.45 -15.35
CA GLN A 120 -21.89 35.14 -14.51
C GLN A 120 -21.81 36.66 -14.67
N ILE A 121 -20.60 37.24 -14.68
CA ILE A 121 -20.39 38.68 -14.96
C ILE A 121 -20.95 39.04 -16.33
N ALA A 122 -20.73 38.21 -17.35
CA ALA A 122 -21.26 38.42 -18.69
C ALA A 122 -22.80 38.33 -18.74
N ARG A 123 -23.42 37.38 -18.02
CA ARG A 123 -24.89 37.30 -17.89
C ARG A 123 -25.48 38.55 -17.20
N GLU A 124 -24.86 38.99 -16.11
CA GLU A 124 -25.24 40.22 -15.38
C GLU A 124 -25.09 41.48 -16.25
N ALA A 125 -24.08 41.52 -17.12
CA ALA A 125 -23.91 42.59 -18.11
C ALA A 125 -24.92 42.53 -19.28
N GLY A 126 -25.73 41.47 -19.37
CA GLY A 126 -26.74 41.30 -20.41
C GLY A 126 -26.21 40.70 -21.71
N LEU A 127 -25.11 39.93 -21.67
CA LEU A 127 -24.49 39.32 -22.86
C LEU A 127 -25.02 37.92 -23.19
N GLU A 128 -25.97 37.38 -22.42
CA GLU A 128 -26.58 36.09 -22.72
C GLU A 128 -27.35 36.06 -24.06
N PRO A 129 -28.16 37.09 -24.41
CA PRO A 129 -28.79 37.15 -25.73
C PRO A 129 -27.79 37.25 -26.89
N LEU A 130 -26.60 37.81 -26.67
CA LEU A 130 -25.51 37.80 -27.66
C LEU A 130 -24.99 36.38 -27.89
N ALA A 131 -24.73 35.63 -26.82
CA ALA A 131 -24.29 34.25 -26.90
C ALA A 131 -25.33 33.34 -27.57
N ASP A 132 -26.60 33.47 -27.18
CA ASP A 132 -27.70 32.67 -27.74
C ASP A 132 -28.02 33.05 -29.19
N GLY A 133 -27.96 34.34 -29.53
CA GLY A 133 -28.19 34.82 -30.89
C GLY A 133 -27.16 34.29 -31.90
N LEU A 134 -25.87 34.33 -31.53
CA LEU A 134 -24.80 33.79 -32.38
C LEU A 134 -24.86 32.26 -32.51
N LEU A 135 -25.34 31.57 -31.48
CA LEU A 135 -25.52 30.11 -31.51
C LEU A 135 -26.73 29.72 -32.38
N ALA A 136 -27.84 30.44 -32.26
CA ALA A 136 -29.07 30.17 -33.00
C ALA A 136 -28.97 30.49 -34.49
N ASP A 137 -28.24 31.56 -34.84
CA ASP A 137 -28.04 31.99 -36.22
C ASP A 137 -26.56 32.28 -36.54
N PRO A 138 -25.78 31.25 -36.90
CA PRO A 138 -24.37 31.42 -37.27
C PRO A 138 -24.13 32.19 -38.58
N SER A 139 -25.17 32.62 -39.30
CA SER A 139 -25.02 33.47 -40.49
C SER A 139 -24.64 34.92 -40.14
N GLN A 140 -24.85 35.32 -38.89
CA GLN A 140 -24.51 36.66 -38.40
C GLN A 140 -23.00 36.84 -38.30
N VAL A 141 -22.53 38.05 -38.65
CA VAL A 141 -21.14 38.47 -38.43
C VAL A 141 -20.97 38.80 -36.93
N PRO A 142 -20.16 38.05 -36.16
CA PRO A 142 -20.07 38.20 -34.71
C PRO A 142 -19.77 39.64 -34.26
N GLU A 143 -18.84 40.31 -34.93
CA GLU A 143 -18.43 41.68 -34.59
C GLU A 143 -19.57 42.69 -34.80
N THR A 144 -20.35 42.52 -35.88
CA THR A 144 -21.49 43.40 -36.18
C THR A 144 -22.62 43.17 -35.19
N PHE A 145 -22.94 41.91 -34.88
CA PHE A 145 -24.00 41.60 -33.93
C PHE A 145 -23.65 42.03 -32.50
N ALA A 146 -22.39 41.83 -32.09
CA ALA A 146 -21.89 42.24 -30.78
C ALA A 146 -21.81 43.76 -30.56
N ALA A 147 -21.78 44.57 -31.63
CA ALA A 147 -21.79 46.03 -31.51
C ALA A 147 -23.01 46.57 -30.75
N GLY A 148 -24.16 45.88 -30.86
CA GLY A 148 -25.38 46.23 -30.13
C GLY A 148 -25.35 45.93 -28.63
N PHE A 149 -24.30 45.26 -28.15
CA PHE A 149 -24.14 44.82 -26.76
C PHE A 149 -22.97 45.53 -26.04
N VAL A 150 -22.35 46.51 -26.67
CA VAL A 150 -21.30 47.33 -26.05
C VAL A 150 -21.96 48.32 -25.09
N ASP A 151 -21.61 48.20 -23.81
CA ASP A 151 -22.12 49.03 -22.73
C ASP A 151 -21.02 49.18 -21.67
N ALA A 152 -20.30 50.31 -21.72
CA ALA A 152 -19.19 50.59 -20.81
C ALA A 152 -19.66 50.69 -19.35
N ASP A 153 -20.89 51.13 -19.11
CA ASP A 153 -21.46 51.27 -17.76
C ASP A 153 -21.75 49.90 -17.14
N ARG A 154 -22.01 48.89 -17.96
CA ARG A 154 -22.12 47.48 -17.56
C ARG A 154 -20.79 46.72 -17.61
N GLY A 155 -19.68 47.41 -17.82
CA GLY A 155 -18.33 46.82 -17.87
C GLY A 155 -17.96 46.16 -19.20
N VAL A 156 -18.69 46.44 -20.28
CA VAL A 156 -18.45 45.92 -21.63
C VAL A 156 -17.87 47.05 -22.49
N ALA A 157 -16.54 47.22 -22.43
CA ALA A 157 -15.86 48.40 -23.00
C ALA A 157 -15.87 48.47 -24.54
N ASP A 158 -15.87 47.32 -25.21
CA ASP A 158 -15.81 47.23 -26.67
C ASP A 158 -16.42 45.92 -27.19
N VAL A 159 -16.49 45.80 -28.52
CA VAL A 159 -17.01 44.59 -29.22
C VAL A 159 -16.24 43.34 -28.81
N LYS A 160 -14.93 43.45 -28.58
CA LYS A 160 -14.09 42.31 -28.19
C LYS A 160 -14.48 41.82 -26.79
N ALA A 161 -14.70 42.71 -25.84
CA ALA A 161 -15.16 42.39 -24.50
C ALA A 161 -16.55 41.74 -24.53
N ALA A 162 -17.46 42.22 -25.37
CA ALA A 162 -18.79 41.62 -25.56
C ALA A 162 -18.67 40.17 -26.07
N LEU A 163 -17.85 39.94 -27.11
CA LEU A 163 -17.61 38.61 -27.66
C LEU A 163 -16.86 37.68 -26.68
N GLU A 164 -15.92 38.18 -25.89
CA GLU A 164 -15.26 37.38 -24.85
C GLU A 164 -16.22 36.99 -23.72
N GLY A 165 -17.12 37.90 -23.31
CA GLY A 165 -18.17 37.62 -22.34
C GLY A 165 -19.18 36.59 -22.85
N ALA A 166 -19.68 36.75 -24.07
CA ALA A 166 -20.57 35.77 -24.71
C ALA A 166 -19.89 34.40 -24.85
N ARG A 167 -18.60 34.36 -25.23
CA ARG A 167 -17.83 33.12 -25.28
C ARG A 167 -17.69 32.47 -23.91
N ALA A 168 -17.47 33.24 -22.85
CA ALA A 168 -17.37 32.71 -21.49
C ALA A 168 -18.68 32.02 -21.06
N ILE A 169 -19.84 32.56 -21.45
CA ILE A 169 -21.16 31.94 -21.22
C ILE A 169 -21.26 30.58 -21.92
N LEU A 170 -20.90 30.50 -23.21
CA LEU A 170 -20.92 29.24 -23.98
C LEU A 170 -19.94 28.21 -23.42
N MET A 171 -18.72 28.62 -23.08
CA MET A 171 -17.70 27.75 -22.49
C MET A 171 -18.14 27.17 -21.14
N GLU A 172 -18.85 27.95 -20.31
CA GLU A 172 -19.41 27.44 -19.05
C GLU A 172 -20.57 26.47 -19.32
N ARG A 173 -21.48 26.82 -20.24
CA ARG A 173 -22.63 25.98 -20.61
C ARG A 173 -22.21 24.60 -21.13
N TRP A 174 -21.25 24.54 -22.04
CA TRP A 174 -20.78 23.26 -22.60
C TRP A 174 -19.80 22.54 -21.67
N GLY A 175 -18.98 23.28 -20.91
CA GLY A 175 -18.02 22.71 -19.97
C GLY A 175 -18.65 22.03 -18.75
N GLU A 176 -19.96 22.22 -18.54
CA GLU A 176 -20.72 21.67 -17.43
C GLU A 176 -21.82 20.68 -17.88
N ASP A 177 -21.85 20.33 -19.17
CA ASP A 177 -22.75 19.31 -19.68
C ASP A 177 -22.31 17.92 -19.18
N ALA A 178 -23.11 17.34 -18.27
CA ALA A 178 -22.75 16.10 -17.59
C ALA A 178 -22.54 14.91 -18.54
N ALA A 179 -23.27 14.86 -19.67
CA ALA A 179 -23.11 13.79 -20.66
C ALA A 179 -21.76 13.91 -21.38
N LEU A 180 -21.41 15.11 -21.86
CA LEU A 180 -20.13 15.39 -22.51
C LEU A 180 -18.94 15.19 -21.57
N VAL A 181 -19.05 15.67 -20.32
CA VAL A 181 -18.01 15.49 -19.30
C VAL A 181 -17.77 14.00 -19.04
N GLY A 182 -18.84 13.23 -18.83
CA GLY A 182 -18.74 11.79 -18.61
C GLY A 182 -18.12 11.05 -19.79
N GLU A 183 -18.57 11.36 -21.00
CA GLU A 183 -18.07 10.77 -22.24
C GLU A 183 -16.57 11.07 -22.46
N LEU A 184 -16.17 12.34 -22.36
CA LEU A 184 -14.78 12.74 -22.54
C LEU A 184 -13.88 12.23 -21.41
N ARG A 185 -14.39 12.11 -20.18
CA ARG A 185 -13.65 11.47 -19.08
C ARG A 185 -13.35 10.01 -19.40
N THR A 186 -14.36 9.24 -19.80
CA THR A 186 -14.17 7.82 -20.14
C THR A 186 -13.18 7.67 -21.28
N TRP A 187 -13.38 8.41 -22.37
CA TRP A 187 -12.47 8.37 -23.51
C TRP A 187 -11.03 8.76 -23.12
N LEU A 188 -10.84 9.88 -22.42
CA LEU A 188 -9.50 10.34 -22.01
C LEU A 188 -8.85 9.38 -21.00
N GLY A 189 -9.64 8.72 -20.14
CA GLY A 189 -9.14 7.68 -19.24
C GLY A 189 -8.62 6.46 -20.00
N GLU A 190 -9.25 6.09 -21.11
CA GLU A 190 -8.87 4.95 -21.94
C GLU A 190 -7.64 5.23 -22.82
N VAL A 191 -7.61 6.38 -23.50
CA VAL A 191 -6.57 6.71 -24.50
C VAL A 191 -5.47 7.60 -23.96
N GLY A 192 -5.69 8.26 -22.82
CA GLY A 192 -4.79 9.28 -22.28
C GLY A 192 -3.39 8.75 -22.00
N VAL A 193 -2.38 9.56 -22.33
CA VAL A 193 -0.97 9.25 -22.11
C VAL A 193 -0.42 10.21 -21.07
N ILE A 194 -0.02 9.69 -19.91
CA ILE A 194 0.71 10.49 -18.93
C ILE A 194 2.13 10.73 -19.46
N ARG A 195 2.54 12.00 -19.52
CA ARG A 195 3.87 12.41 -19.96
C ARG A 195 4.59 13.11 -18.82
N ALA A 196 5.81 12.67 -18.55
CA ALA A 196 6.71 13.28 -17.57
C ALA A 196 7.90 13.91 -18.28
N ARG A 197 8.23 15.15 -17.91
CA ARG A 197 9.44 15.86 -18.36
C ARG A 197 10.19 16.45 -17.18
N VAL A 198 11.50 16.28 -17.15
CA VAL A 198 12.35 16.90 -16.12
C VAL A 198 12.24 18.42 -16.17
N ALA A 199 12.18 19.04 -14.99
CA ALA A 199 12.28 20.49 -14.88
C ALA A 199 13.70 20.95 -15.20
N GLU A 200 13.82 22.06 -15.92
CA GLU A 200 15.12 22.59 -16.35
C GLU A 200 16.06 22.82 -15.16
N GLY A 201 17.25 22.21 -15.20
CA GLY A 201 18.28 22.33 -14.15
C GLY A 201 18.13 21.37 -12.96
N LYS A 202 17.10 20.52 -12.92
CA LYS A 202 16.85 19.54 -11.85
C LYS A 202 17.45 18.16 -12.12
N GLU A 203 18.22 17.95 -13.19
CA GLU A 203 18.69 16.63 -13.63
C GLU A 203 19.63 15.95 -12.63
N GLN A 204 20.49 16.73 -11.96
CA GLN A 204 21.42 16.21 -10.95
C GLN A 204 20.71 15.94 -9.62
N GLU A 205 19.88 16.88 -9.15
CA GLU A 205 19.06 16.74 -7.94
C GLU A 205 18.10 15.54 -8.05
N GLY A 206 17.49 15.39 -9.23
CA GLY A 206 16.53 14.36 -9.56
C GLY A 206 17.12 13.03 -10.01
N ALA A 207 18.42 12.76 -9.83
CA ALA A 207 19.08 11.60 -10.43
C ALA A 207 18.40 10.24 -10.14
N LYS A 208 17.71 10.10 -8.99
CA LYS A 208 16.89 8.93 -8.64
C LYS A 208 15.66 8.72 -9.52
N TYR A 209 15.18 9.77 -10.19
CA TYR A 209 14.03 9.77 -11.11
C TYR A 209 14.46 9.78 -12.58
N ARG A 210 15.72 9.46 -12.89
CA ARG A 210 16.25 9.55 -14.26
C ARG A 210 15.43 8.74 -15.27
N ASP A 211 14.93 7.58 -14.86
CA ASP A 211 14.08 6.72 -15.68
C ASP A 211 12.73 7.40 -16.05
N TYR A 212 12.38 8.52 -15.40
CA TYR A 212 11.16 9.30 -15.59
C TYR A 212 11.38 10.70 -16.20
N PHE A 213 12.61 11.07 -16.58
CA PHE A 213 12.91 12.42 -17.10
C PHE A 213 12.30 12.73 -18.47
N ASP A 214 12.06 11.70 -19.28
CA ASP A 214 11.30 11.78 -20.53
C ASP A 214 10.49 10.49 -20.68
N HIS A 215 9.44 10.37 -19.87
CA HIS A 215 8.59 9.18 -19.79
C HIS A 215 7.22 9.46 -20.38
N ALA A 216 6.69 8.50 -21.13
CA ALA A 216 5.34 8.56 -21.66
C ALA A 216 4.70 7.17 -21.59
N GLU A 217 3.50 7.08 -21.02
CA GLU A 217 2.80 5.81 -20.85
C GLU A 217 1.29 6.00 -20.81
N ALA A 218 0.54 4.98 -21.25
CA ALA A 218 -0.92 5.02 -21.18
C ALA A 218 -1.40 5.05 -19.72
N LEU A 219 -2.25 6.01 -19.37
CA LEU A 219 -2.81 6.17 -18.03
C LEU A 219 -3.57 4.92 -17.58
N ALA A 220 -4.31 4.28 -18.50
CA ALA A 220 -5.08 3.07 -18.20
C ALA A 220 -4.20 1.85 -17.82
N LYS A 221 -2.91 1.85 -18.19
CA LYS A 221 -2.02 0.68 -18.07
C LYS A 221 -0.84 0.90 -17.13
N ILE A 222 -0.64 2.13 -16.63
CA ILE A 222 0.49 2.43 -15.75
C ILE A 222 0.32 1.68 -14.40
N PRO A 223 1.34 0.92 -13.95
CA PRO A 223 1.33 0.26 -12.64
C PRO A 223 1.37 1.26 -11.49
N SER A 224 0.76 0.90 -10.35
CA SER A 224 0.68 1.74 -9.15
C SER A 224 2.03 2.34 -8.73
N HIS A 225 3.06 1.51 -8.56
CA HIS A 225 4.38 1.96 -8.10
C HIS A 225 5.04 3.02 -9.00
N ARG A 226 4.88 2.91 -10.33
CA ARG A 226 5.41 3.92 -11.26
C ARG A 226 4.61 5.20 -11.20
N LEU A 227 3.28 5.10 -11.11
CA LEU A 227 2.43 6.28 -10.97
C LEU A 227 2.71 7.05 -9.67
N LEU A 228 2.88 6.35 -8.54
CA LEU A 228 3.29 6.96 -7.27
C LEU A 228 4.68 7.59 -7.35
N ALA A 229 5.63 6.96 -8.05
CA ALA A 229 6.95 7.54 -8.28
C ALA A 229 6.88 8.84 -9.11
N LEU A 230 6.05 8.88 -10.15
CA LEU A 230 5.78 10.08 -10.95
C LEU A 230 5.16 11.20 -10.10
N PHE A 231 4.13 10.89 -9.31
CA PHE A 231 3.51 11.90 -8.43
C PHE A 231 4.47 12.41 -7.37
N ARG A 232 5.32 11.55 -6.81
CA ARG A 232 6.38 11.96 -5.89
C ARG A 232 7.38 12.89 -6.57
N ALA A 233 7.87 12.52 -7.75
CA ALA A 233 8.80 13.34 -8.51
C ALA A 233 8.20 14.73 -8.84
N ARG A 234 6.91 14.79 -9.17
CA ARG A 234 6.18 16.04 -9.37
C ARG A 234 6.07 16.86 -8.08
N ARG A 235 5.76 16.23 -6.95
CA ARG A 235 5.65 16.90 -5.64
C ARG A 235 6.99 17.44 -5.14
N GLU A 236 8.09 16.76 -5.48
CA GLU A 236 9.46 17.22 -5.25
C GLU A 236 9.94 18.23 -6.32
N GLU A 237 9.06 18.68 -7.22
CA GLU A 237 9.33 19.67 -8.28
C GLU A 237 10.45 19.26 -9.25
N ILE A 238 10.67 17.95 -9.41
CA ILE A 238 11.69 17.40 -10.33
C ILE A 238 11.13 17.22 -11.74
N VAL A 239 9.86 16.87 -11.87
CA VAL A 239 9.21 16.64 -13.17
C VAL A 239 7.88 17.38 -13.29
N TYR A 240 7.55 17.79 -14.50
CA TYR A 240 6.20 18.20 -14.90
C TYR A 240 5.42 16.97 -15.39
N LEU A 241 4.14 16.90 -15.05
CA LEU A 241 3.23 15.85 -15.55
C LEU A 241 2.10 16.47 -16.36
N GLU A 242 1.90 15.93 -17.55
CA GLU A 242 0.83 16.27 -18.48
C GLU A 242 0.01 15.01 -18.82
N LEU A 243 -1.23 15.20 -19.30
CA LEU A 243 -2.07 14.12 -19.83
C LEU A 243 -2.42 14.42 -21.27
N ASP A 244 -1.66 13.84 -22.19
CA ASP A 244 -1.91 13.97 -23.62
C ASP A 244 -3.17 13.15 -23.99
N PRO A 245 -4.08 13.67 -24.83
CA PRO A 245 -5.29 12.95 -25.24
C PRO A 245 -5.03 11.87 -26.31
N GLY A 246 -4.13 10.94 -26.02
CA GLY A 246 -3.67 9.92 -26.96
C GLY A 246 -2.18 10.04 -27.29
N SER A 247 -1.65 9.08 -28.06
CA SER A 247 -0.25 9.08 -28.50
C SER A 247 0.05 10.22 -29.48
N GLU A 248 -0.95 10.63 -30.27
CA GLU A 248 -0.90 11.80 -31.14
C GLU A 248 -1.73 12.92 -30.50
N ALA A 249 -1.10 13.70 -29.62
CA ALA A 249 -1.79 14.68 -28.78
C ALA A 249 -2.67 15.66 -29.57
N GLU A 250 -2.20 16.19 -30.70
CA GLU A 250 -2.96 17.16 -31.49
C GLU A 250 -4.21 16.54 -32.16
N ALA A 251 -4.10 15.30 -32.67
CA ALA A 251 -5.26 14.57 -33.20
C ALA A 251 -6.29 14.30 -32.09
N GLY A 252 -5.83 13.95 -30.89
CA GLY A 252 -6.66 13.81 -29.70
C GLY A 252 -7.37 15.10 -29.31
N HIS A 253 -6.66 16.24 -29.30
CA HIS A 253 -7.30 17.52 -29.04
C HIS A 253 -8.37 17.82 -30.09
N GLN A 254 -8.08 17.66 -31.38
CA GLN A 254 -9.05 17.88 -32.46
C GLN A 254 -10.30 17.00 -32.33
N TYR A 255 -10.13 15.72 -31.95
CA TYR A 255 -11.25 14.83 -31.68
C TYR A 255 -12.16 15.38 -30.58
N ALA A 256 -11.59 15.73 -29.43
CA ALA A 256 -12.35 16.25 -28.30
C ALA A 256 -13.01 17.60 -28.61
N GLU A 257 -12.33 18.50 -29.31
CA GLU A 257 -12.90 19.75 -29.82
C GLU A 257 -14.11 19.49 -30.73
N GLY A 258 -14.01 18.48 -31.60
CA GLY A 258 -15.11 18.00 -32.43
C GLY A 258 -16.28 17.43 -31.61
N ARG A 259 -16.02 16.73 -30.51
CA ARG A 259 -17.08 16.26 -29.59
C ARG A 259 -17.80 17.42 -28.90
N VAL A 260 -17.07 18.44 -28.47
CA VAL A 260 -17.68 19.68 -27.94
C VAL A 260 -18.57 20.32 -29.01
N ALA A 261 -18.05 20.48 -30.24
CA ALA A 261 -18.82 21.07 -31.33
C ALA A 261 -20.08 20.27 -31.67
N LEU A 262 -19.97 18.93 -31.74
CA LEU A 262 -21.11 18.04 -31.99
C LEU A 262 -22.17 18.18 -30.90
N ARG A 263 -21.76 18.17 -29.62
CA ARG A 263 -22.68 18.34 -28.48
C ARG A 263 -23.35 19.72 -28.49
N ALA A 264 -22.62 20.73 -28.91
CA ALA A 264 -23.11 22.11 -29.04
C ALA A 264 -23.95 22.36 -30.31
N GLY A 265 -24.04 21.39 -31.24
CA GLY A 265 -24.75 21.55 -32.52
C GLY A 265 -24.02 22.45 -33.53
N ILE A 266 -22.69 22.60 -33.40
CA ILE A 266 -21.88 23.49 -34.22
C ILE A 266 -21.20 22.70 -35.35
N ALA A 267 -21.32 23.20 -36.58
CA ALA A 267 -20.66 22.66 -37.76
C ALA A 267 -20.05 23.78 -38.59
N ASN A 268 -18.88 23.52 -39.20
CA ASN A 268 -18.24 24.47 -40.11
C ASN A 268 -18.91 24.39 -41.49
N GLN A 269 -19.71 25.39 -41.84
CA GLN A 269 -20.37 25.54 -43.14
C GLN A 269 -19.87 26.78 -43.90
N GLY A 270 -18.81 27.43 -43.40
CA GLY A 270 -18.28 28.67 -43.97
C GLY A 270 -19.12 29.91 -43.66
N ARG A 271 -20.03 29.85 -42.69
CA ARG A 271 -20.84 31.01 -42.26
C ARG A 271 -20.00 31.97 -41.41
N PRO A 272 -20.32 33.27 -41.37
CA PRO A 272 -19.52 34.25 -40.64
C PRO A 272 -19.31 33.95 -39.15
N GLY A 273 -20.30 33.38 -38.47
CA GLY A 273 -20.22 33.02 -37.05
C GLY A 273 -19.49 31.70 -36.76
N ASP A 274 -19.31 30.82 -37.75
CA ASP A 274 -18.81 29.46 -37.54
C ASP A 274 -17.41 29.45 -36.91
N ARG A 275 -16.51 30.34 -37.37
CA ARG A 275 -15.14 30.40 -36.84
C ARG A 275 -15.11 30.78 -35.37
N TRP A 276 -15.91 31.77 -34.96
CA TRP A 276 -15.97 32.22 -33.58
C TRP A 276 -16.56 31.14 -32.66
N LEU A 277 -17.58 30.41 -33.14
CA LEU A 277 -18.19 29.27 -32.43
C LEU A 277 -17.22 28.09 -32.30
N LEU A 278 -16.50 27.74 -33.37
CA LEU A 278 -15.49 26.67 -33.33
C LEU A 278 -14.33 27.03 -32.41
N ASP A 279 -13.88 28.29 -32.41
CA ASP A 279 -12.87 28.77 -31.45
C ASP A 279 -13.40 28.70 -30.01
N ALA A 280 -14.69 28.93 -29.77
CA ALA A 280 -15.32 28.74 -28.46
C ALA A 280 -15.31 27.25 -28.05
N CYS A 281 -15.65 26.32 -28.96
CA CYS A 281 -15.54 24.87 -28.70
C CYS A 281 -14.11 24.46 -28.37
N ARG A 282 -13.14 24.96 -29.16
CA ARG A 282 -11.70 24.72 -28.93
C ARG A 282 -11.26 25.15 -27.54
N LEU A 283 -11.64 26.37 -27.13
CA LEU A 283 -11.30 26.90 -25.83
C LEU A 283 -12.03 26.19 -24.69
N THR A 284 -13.27 25.74 -24.91
CA THR A 284 -14.02 24.92 -23.95
C THR A 284 -13.28 23.62 -23.66
N TRP A 285 -12.75 22.95 -24.70
CA TRP A 285 -11.88 21.79 -24.51
C TRP A 285 -10.57 22.17 -23.81
N ARG A 286 -9.72 22.98 -24.47
CA ARG A 286 -8.32 23.17 -24.06
C ARG A 286 -8.15 23.94 -22.74
N ALA A 287 -9.02 24.92 -22.46
CA ALA A 287 -8.86 25.78 -21.29
C ALA A 287 -9.74 25.38 -20.10
N LYS A 288 -10.73 24.48 -20.30
CA LYS A 288 -11.71 24.10 -19.28
C LYS A 288 -11.78 22.58 -19.10
N LEU A 289 -12.34 21.85 -20.08
CA LEU A 289 -12.63 20.42 -19.95
C LEU A 289 -11.36 19.59 -19.79
N HIS A 290 -10.35 19.78 -20.65
CA HIS A 290 -9.10 19.02 -20.58
C HIS A 290 -8.40 19.18 -19.24
N MET A 291 -8.30 20.41 -18.73
CA MET A 291 -7.69 20.70 -17.43
C MET A 291 -8.48 20.10 -16.25
N HIS A 292 -9.81 20.19 -16.28
CA HIS A 292 -10.66 19.56 -15.29
C HIS A 292 -10.46 18.04 -15.30
N LEU A 293 -10.61 17.42 -16.48
CA LEU A 293 -10.54 15.97 -16.64
C LEU A 293 -9.15 15.42 -16.32
N LEU A 294 -8.08 16.15 -16.64
CA LEU A 294 -6.72 15.81 -16.23
C LEU A 294 -6.62 15.70 -14.71
N LEU A 295 -7.09 16.71 -13.97
CA LEU A 295 -7.03 16.71 -12.51
C LEU A 295 -7.87 15.57 -11.91
N ASP A 296 -9.07 15.36 -12.44
CA ASP A 296 -9.98 14.30 -12.01
C ASP A 296 -9.37 12.92 -12.27
N LEU A 297 -8.92 12.64 -13.49
CA LEU A 297 -8.29 11.37 -13.86
C LEU A 297 -6.99 11.12 -13.10
N PHE A 298 -6.17 12.15 -12.84
CA PHE A 298 -4.97 12.01 -12.00
C PHE A 298 -5.33 11.68 -10.56
N ASN A 299 -6.37 12.31 -10.00
CA ASN A 299 -6.84 11.99 -8.66
C ASN A 299 -7.38 10.55 -8.59
N GLN A 300 -8.21 10.13 -9.55
CA GLN A 300 -8.72 8.76 -9.62
C GLN A 300 -7.59 7.73 -9.77
N ALA A 301 -6.63 7.99 -10.65
CA ALA A 301 -5.49 7.12 -10.85
C ALA A 301 -4.60 7.05 -9.60
N ARG A 302 -4.40 8.18 -8.91
CA ARG A 302 -3.68 8.23 -7.62
C ARG A 302 -4.42 7.42 -6.56
N GLU A 303 -5.71 7.64 -6.35
CA GLU A 303 -6.49 6.91 -5.35
C GLU A 303 -6.46 5.40 -5.58
N LYS A 304 -6.54 4.96 -6.84
CA LYS A 304 -6.41 3.55 -7.21
C LYS A 304 -5.01 3.02 -6.89
N ALA A 305 -3.96 3.76 -7.26
CA ALA A 305 -2.59 3.35 -7.01
C ALA A 305 -2.27 3.29 -5.51
N GLU A 306 -2.72 4.28 -4.73
CA GLU A 306 -2.58 4.29 -3.27
C GLU A 306 -3.31 3.11 -2.64
N ALA A 307 -4.54 2.80 -3.07
CA ALA A 307 -5.28 1.65 -2.56
C ALA A 307 -4.56 0.32 -2.80
N GLU A 308 -4.00 0.13 -4.00
CA GLU A 308 -3.18 -1.05 -4.34
C GLU A 308 -1.91 -1.12 -3.47
N ALA A 309 -1.21 0.01 -3.30
CA ALA A 309 0.00 0.07 -2.48
C ALA A 309 -0.31 -0.20 -1.00
N ILE A 310 -1.38 0.37 -0.46
CA ILE A 310 -1.82 0.15 0.93
C ILE A 310 -2.19 -1.32 1.17
N ALA A 311 -2.84 -1.99 0.21
CA ALA A 311 -3.12 -3.41 0.32
C ALA A 311 -1.83 -4.23 0.45
N VAL A 312 -0.83 -3.95 -0.40
CA VAL A 312 0.50 -4.57 -0.33
C VAL A 312 1.19 -4.29 1.02
N PHE A 313 1.09 -3.07 1.54
CA PHE A 313 1.64 -2.71 2.85
C PHE A 313 0.97 -3.50 3.98
N GLY A 314 -0.35 -3.68 3.94
CA GLY A 314 -1.07 -4.51 4.90
C GLY A 314 -0.61 -5.96 4.86
N ASP A 315 -0.47 -6.51 3.66
CA ASP A 315 0.02 -7.87 3.45
C ASP A 315 1.45 -8.08 3.99
N ASN A 316 2.36 -7.14 3.73
CA ASN A 316 3.71 -7.18 4.29
C ASN A 316 3.71 -7.05 5.83
N LEU A 317 2.83 -6.21 6.39
CA LEU A 317 2.67 -6.11 7.84
C LEU A 317 2.18 -7.43 8.45
N GLN A 318 1.22 -8.08 7.80
CA GLN A 318 0.71 -9.38 8.22
C GLN A 318 1.82 -10.43 8.24
N ASP A 319 2.63 -10.51 7.17
CA ASP A 319 3.76 -11.44 7.10
C ASP A 319 4.76 -11.20 8.25
N LEU A 320 5.09 -9.94 8.55
CA LEU A 320 5.97 -9.58 9.67
C LEU A 320 5.39 -9.96 11.04
N MET A 321 4.09 -9.73 11.25
CA MET A 321 3.40 -10.03 12.50
C MET A 321 3.21 -11.53 12.73
N LEU A 322 2.99 -12.28 11.65
CA LEU A 322 2.81 -13.73 11.68
C LEU A 322 4.10 -14.51 11.47
N ALA A 323 5.25 -13.82 11.52
CA ALA A 323 6.55 -14.46 11.54
C ALA A 323 6.68 -15.41 12.74
N ALA A 324 7.44 -16.49 12.55
CA ALA A 324 7.60 -17.51 13.58
C ALA A 324 8.23 -16.94 14.85
N PRO A 325 7.60 -17.11 16.03
CA PRO A 325 8.22 -16.73 17.30
C PRO A 325 9.33 -17.71 17.66
N ALA A 326 10.48 -17.21 18.14
CA ALA A 326 11.54 -18.08 18.70
C ALA A 326 11.15 -18.66 20.07
N GLY A 327 10.13 -18.08 20.71
CA GLY A 327 9.55 -18.56 21.96
C GLY A 327 10.24 -18.01 23.22
N PRO A 328 9.87 -18.56 24.40
CA PRO A 328 10.29 -18.07 25.70
C PRO A 328 11.72 -18.53 26.04
N ARG A 329 12.71 -17.99 25.33
CA ARG A 329 14.14 -18.23 25.53
C ARG A 329 14.84 -16.95 25.94
N VAL A 330 15.89 -17.04 26.77
CA VAL A 330 16.64 -15.85 27.20
C VAL A 330 17.40 -15.28 25.99
N THR A 331 17.17 -13.99 25.71
CA THR A 331 17.63 -13.35 24.47
C THR A 331 18.47 -12.11 24.75
N LEU A 332 19.62 -12.04 24.09
CA LEU A 332 20.46 -10.85 23.98
C LEU A 332 20.08 -10.08 22.71
N GLY A 333 19.53 -8.87 22.85
CA GLY A 333 19.31 -7.93 21.75
C GLY A 333 20.54 -7.06 21.52
N LEU A 334 20.98 -6.99 20.26
CA LEU A 334 22.02 -6.12 19.75
C LEU A 334 21.38 -5.15 18.76
N ASP A 335 21.37 -3.87 19.11
CA ASP A 335 21.02 -2.76 18.21
C ASP A 335 22.31 -2.15 17.63
N PRO A 336 22.67 -2.50 16.38
CA PRO A 336 23.95 -2.11 15.81
C PRO A 336 24.17 -0.60 15.75
N GLY A 337 25.43 -0.21 15.69
CA GLY A 337 25.79 1.19 15.51
C GLY A 337 27.29 1.39 15.44
N ILE A 338 27.69 2.38 14.64
CA ILE A 338 29.09 2.75 14.40
C ILE A 338 29.51 3.77 15.47
N ARG A 339 29.28 5.06 15.20
CA ARG A 339 29.72 6.17 16.05
C ARG A 339 29.11 6.15 17.45
N THR A 340 27.85 5.75 17.58
CA THR A 340 27.12 5.70 18.86
C THR A 340 27.28 4.38 19.61
N GLY A 341 28.02 3.41 19.04
CA GLY A 341 28.17 2.08 19.59
C GLY A 341 26.97 1.16 19.30
N CYS A 342 27.17 -0.12 19.61
CA CYS A 342 26.15 -1.15 19.57
C CYS A 342 25.49 -1.24 20.96
N LYS A 343 24.17 -1.05 21.00
CA LYS A 343 23.40 -1.06 22.25
C LYS A 343 22.98 -2.48 22.55
N ILE A 344 23.04 -2.85 23.82
CA ILE A 344 22.79 -4.20 24.31
C ILE A 344 21.60 -4.18 25.26
N ALA A 345 20.72 -5.18 25.12
CA ALA A 345 19.72 -5.52 26.12
C ALA A 345 19.66 -7.04 26.31
N VAL A 346 19.59 -7.51 27.55
CA VAL A 346 19.31 -8.92 27.86
C VAL A 346 17.90 -9.01 28.40
N VAL A 347 17.06 -9.84 27.80
CA VAL A 347 15.71 -10.14 28.30
C VAL A 347 15.60 -11.61 28.68
N ASP A 348 14.88 -11.89 29.77
CA ASP A 348 14.61 -13.28 30.16
C ASP A 348 13.56 -13.94 29.26
N ALA A 349 13.24 -15.21 29.52
CA ALA A 349 12.24 -15.99 28.79
C ALA A 349 10.82 -15.37 28.79
N THR A 350 10.53 -14.44 29.71
CA THR A 350 9.24 -13.72 29.78
C THR A 350 9.30 -12.37 29.05
N GLY A 351 10.47 -11.97 28.55
CA GLY A 351 10.72 -10.66 27.95
C GLY A 351 11.05 -9.57 28.96
N LYS A 352 11.25 -9.89 30.25
CA LYS A 352 11.65 -8.91 31.26
C LYS A 352 13.11 -8.49 31.03
N LEU A 353 13.37 -7.18 31.05
CA LEU A 353 14.72 -6.63 30.94
C LEU A 353 15.56 -7.01 32.17
N LEU A 354 16.71 -7.65 31.94
CA LEU A 354 17.66 -8.09 32.96
C LEU A 354 18.89 -7.20 33.05
N ALA A 355 19.44 -6.80 31.90
CA ALA A 355 20.66 -6.00 31.81
C ALA A 355 20.69 -5.20 30.51
N THR A 356 21.45 -4.10 30.51
CA THR A 356 21.73 -3.28 29.33
C THR A 356 23.16 -2.80 29.36
N ASP A 357 23.75 -2.56 28.19
CA ASP A 357 25.09 -1.99 28.06
C ASP A 357 25.25 -1.31 26.69
N THR A 358 26.35 -0.57 26.48
CA THR A 358 26.75 -0.04 25.17
C THR A 358 28.22 -0.38 24.92
N ILE A 359 28.47 -1.13 23.85
CA ILE A 359 29.82 -1.52 23.41
C ILE A 359 30.22 -0.76 22.15
N TYR A 360 31.52 -0.64 21.89
CA TYR A 360 32.05 0.08 20.72
C TYR A 360 33.00 -0.79 19.88
N PRO A 361 32.52 -1.93 19.35
CA PRO A 361 33.35 -2.87 18.58
C PRO A 361 33.87 -2.26 17.27
N HIS A 362 33.13 -1.28 16.71
CA HIS A 362 33.34 -0.75 15.37
C HIS A 362 34.06 0.60 15.39
N GLU A 363 34.30 1.16 14.20
CA GLU A 363 34.80 2.54 14.05
C GLU A 363 33.95 3.55 14.84
N PRO A 364 34.56 4.60 15.43
CA PRO A 364 35.99 4.92 15.42
C PRO A 364 36.78 4.26 16.56
N ARG A 365 36.13 3.57 17.51
CA ARG A 365 36.81 3.09 18.73
C ARG A 365 37.47 1.72 18.56
N ARG A 366 36.93 0.88 17.68
CA ARG A 366 37.47 -0.45 17.32
C ARG A 366 37.75 -1.37 18.53
N GLN A 367 36.89 -1.35 19.53
CA GLN A 367 37.05 -2.11 20.79
C GLN A 367 36.53 -3.54 20.68
N TRP A 368 36.99 -4.31 19.69
CA TRP A 368 36.46 -5.64 19.36
C TRP A 368 36.56 -6.64 20.53
N ASP A 369 37.77 -6.89 21.04
CA ASP A 369 38.01 -7.88 22.09
C ASP A 369 37.34 -7.51 23.43
N GLN A 370 37.31 -6.21 23.75
CA GLN A 370 36.60 -5.69 24.93
C GLN A 370 35.10 -5.94 24.80
N SER A 371 34.55 -5.72 23.61
CA SER A 371 33.13 -5.99 23.33
C SER A 371 32.82 -7.48 23.46
N LEU A 372 33.67 -8.36 22.90
CA LEU A 372 33.52 -9.81 23.06
C LEU A 372 33.56 -10.24 24.53
N HIS A 373 34.44 -9.65 25.34
CA HIS A 373 34.52 -9.92 26.78
C HIS A 373 33.21 -9.55 27.50
N THR A 374 32.71 -8.33 27.28
CA THR A 374 31.44 -7.86 27.84
C THR A 374 30.27 -8.75 27.43
N LEU A 375 30.16 -9.08 26.15
CA LEU A 375 29.09 -9.95 25.64
C LEU A 375 29.16 -11.35 26.26
N ARG A 376 30.35 -11.94 26.37
CA ARG A 376 30.55 -13.24 27.03
C ARG A 376 30.10 -13.20 28.49
N GLN A 377 30.44 -12.15 29.22
CA GLN A 377 30.05 -11.98 30.62
C GLN A 377 28.52 -11.95 30.75
N LEU A 378 27.85 -11.12 29.96
CA LEU A 378 26.38 -11.01 29.97
C LEU A 378 25.71 -12.34 29.59
N CYS A 379 26.18 -13.01 28.53
CA CYS A 379 25.63 -14.30 28.11
C CYS A 379 25.78 -15.37 29.20
N THR A 380 26.94 -15.42 29.86
CA THR A 380 27.22 -16.41 30.92
C THR A 380 26.40 -16.10 32.17
N GLN A 381 26.32 -14.84 32.58
CA GLN A 381 25.63 -14.42 33.80
C GLN A 381 24.12 -14.66 33.73
N HIS A 382 23.51 -14.47 32.57
CA HIS A 382 22.06 -14.55 32.40
C HIS A 382 21.60 -15.83 31.71
N GLY A 383 22.51 -16.72 31.29
CA GLY A 383 22.16 -17.95 30.59
C GLY A 383 21.49 -17.66 29.24
N VAL A 384 22.03 -16.72 28.47
CA VAL A 384 21.51 -16.36 27.15
C VAL A 384 21.57 -17.56 26.22
N GLU A 385 20.50 -17.76 25.45
CA GLU A 385 20.40 -18.80 24.43
C GLU A 385 20.39 -18.22 23.01
N LEU A 386 19.75 -17.06 22.84
CA LEU A 386 19.55 -16.40 21.55
C LEU A 386 20.23 -15.04 21.50
N ILE A 387 20.77 -14.68 20.33
CA ILE A 387 21.28 -13.34 20.02
C ILE A 387 20.43 -12.77 18.89
N ALA A 388 19.61 -11.77 19.18
CA ALA A 388 18.85 -11.01 18.20
C ALA A 388 19.68 -9.80 17.73
N ILE A 389 19.91 -9.66 16.42
CA ILE A 389 20.71 -8.59 15.83
C ILE A 389 19.80 -7.76 14.94
N GLY A 390 19.66 -6.45 15.20
CA GLY A 390 18.94 -5.55 14.30
C GLY A 390 19.58 -5.51 12.91
N ASN A 391 18.77 -5.43 11.84
CA ASN A 391 19.26 -5.43 10.46
C ASN A 391 19.68 -4.05 9.92
N GLY A 392 19.88 -3.05 10.77
CA GLY A 392 20.27 -1.70 10.38
C GLY A 392 21.74 -1.46 10.09
N THR A 393 22.17 -0.24 10.41
CA THR A 393 23.54 0.22 10.13
C THR A 393 24.55 -0.52 11.02
N ALA A 394 25.55 -1.14 10.39
CA ALA A 394 26.56 -1.99 11.03
C ALA A 394 26.05 -3.35 11.56
N SER A 395 24.91 -3.82 11.05
CA SER A 395 24.36 -5.13 11.39
C SER A 395 25.29 -6.28 11.03
N ARG A 396 26.03 -6.21 9.93
CA ARG A 396 26.98 -7.27 9.51
C ARG A 396 28.19 -7.37 10.41
N GLU A 397 28.82 -6.24 10.74
CA GLU A 397 29.97 -6.19 11.62
C GLU A 397 29.57 -6.69 13.02
N THR A 398 28.33 -6.41 13.42
CA THR A 398 27.74 -6.92 14.68
C THR A 398 27.40 -8.41 14.58
N ASP A 399 26.94 -8.89 13.44
CA ASP A 399 26.70 -10.31 13.17
C ASP A 399 28.00 -11.13 13.19
N LYS A 400 29.07 -10.57 12.63
CA LYS A 400 30.43 -11.13 12.73
C LYS A 400 30.94 -11.14 14.17
N LEU A 401 30.69 -10.08 14.94
CA LEU A 401 31.02 -10.04 16.36
C LEU A 401 30.30 -11.15 17.14
N ALA A 402 29.00 -11.36 16.86
CA ALA A 402 28.22 -12.46 17.44
C ALA A 402 28.74 -13.83 16.99
N ALA A 403 29.14 -13.99 15.72
CA ALA A 403 29.73 -15.21 15.21
C ALA A 403 31.06 -15.56 15.92
N ASP A 404 31.92 -14.57 16.10
CA ASP A 404 33.18 -14.73 16.84
C ASP A 404 32.92 -15.08 18.32
N LEU A 405 31.94 -14.44 18.96
CA LEU A 405 31.50 -14.77 20.31
C LEU A 405 31.08 -16.25 20.42
N ILE A 406 30.24 -16.72 19.49
CA ILE A 406 29.77 -18.11 19.44
C ILE A 406 30.96 -19.06 19.24
N LYS A 407 31.85 -18.76 18.29
CA LYS A 407 33.03 -19.58 17.97
C LYS A 407 33.99 -19.69 19.15
N GLN A 408 34.19 -18.61 19.90
CA GLN A 408 35.05 -18.59 21.09
C GLN A 408 34.42 -19.26 22.31
N ASN A 409 33.09 -19.47 22.31
CA ASN A 409 32.34 -19.97 23.47
C ASN A 409 31.32 -21.07 23.09
N PRO A 410 31.75 -22.18 22.45
CA PRO A 410 30.83 -23.23 21.98
C PRO A 410 30.00 -23.87 23.09
N GLN A 411 30.48 -23.84 24.34
CA GLN A 411 29.77 -24.35 25.51
C GLN A 411 28.47 -23.60 25.84
N LEU A 412 28.33 -22.34 25.40
CA LEU A 412 27.12 -21.53 25.64
C LEU A 412 25.98 -21.89 24.70
N LYS A 413 26.24 -22.63 23.60
CA LYS A 413 25.24 -23.05 22.61
C LYS A 413 24.35 -21.90 22.08
N LEU A 414 24.96 -20.74 21.94
CA LEU A 414 24.30 -19.52 21.46
C LEU A 414 23.91 -19.65 19.99
N GLU A 415 22.71 -19.18 19.65
CA GLU A 415 22.23 -19.05 18.27
C GLU A 415 22.05 -17.57 17.93
N LYS A 416 22.66 -17.08 16.84
CA LYS A 416 22.47 -15.71 16.36
C LYS A 416 21.43 -15.64 15.25
N ILE A 417 20.56 -14.64 15.32
CA ILE A 417 19.50 -14.38 14.34
C ILE A 417 19.43 -12.88 14.06
N VAL A 418 19.39 -12.54 12.78
CA VAL A 418 19.12 -11.17 12.34
C VAL A 418 17.61 -10.96 12.31
N VAL A 419 17.16 -9.85 12.89
CA VAL A 419 15.75 -9.44 12.94
C VAL A 419 15.58 -8.06 12.33
N SER A 420 14.41 -7.80 11.77
CA SER A 420 14.05 -6.47 11.31
C SER A 420 14.09 -5.49 12.49
N GLU A 421 14.73 -4.34 12.31
CA GLU A 421 14.66 -3.21 13.25
C GLU A 421 13.56 -2.20 12.89
N ALA A 422 12.74 -2.49 11.87
CA ALA A 422 11.69 -1.58 11.40
C ALA A 422 10.79 -1.14 12.57
N GLY A 423 10.66 0.17 12.75
CA GLY A 423 9.88 0.76 13.84
C GLY A 423 10.54 0.73 15.24
N ALA A 424 11.70 0.10 15.44
CA ALA A 424 12.35 0.04 16.76
C ALA A 424 12.78 1.44 17.27
N SER A 425 13.18 2.33 16.37
CA SER A 425 13.46 3.74 16.68
C SER A 425 12.21 4.56 16.99
N VAL A 426 11.09 4.26 16.33
CA VAL A 426 9.79 4.89 16.65
C VAL A 426 9.31 4.42 18.01
N TYR A 427 9.42 3.12 18.28
CA TYR A 427 9.13 2.54 19.59
C TYR A 427 9.96 3.21 20.68
N SER A 428 11.29 3.29 20.52
CA SER A 428 12.17 3.81 21.58
C SER A 428 11.87 5.25 21.98
N ALA A 429 11.47 6.08 21.01
CA ALA A 429 11.07 7.46 21.20
C ALA A 429 9.60 7.64 21.62
N SER A 430 8.81 6.57 21.66
CA SER A 430 7.38 6.64 21.99
C SER A 430 7.11 6.89 23.48
N GLU A 431 5.95 7.48 23.77
CA GLU A 431 5.46 7.61 25.16
C GLU A 431 5.26 6.23 25.80
N PHE A 432 4.87 5.22 25.02
CA PHE A 432 4.70 3.85 25.50
C PHE A 432 6.03 3.30 26.06
N ALA A 433 7.11 3.38 25.28
CA ALA A 433 8.42 2.91 25.74
C ALA A 433 8.98 3.77 26.89
N ALA A 434 8.65 5.07 26.94
CA ALA A 434 9.02 5.92 28.06
C ALA A 434 8.31 5.51 29.36
N LYS A 435 7.05 5.06 29.30
CA LYS A 435 6.33 4.49 30.44
C LYS A 435 6.85 3.12 30.85
N GLU A 436 7.20 2.28 29.87
CA GLU A 436 7.75 0.95 30.14
C GLU A 436 9.15 1.01 30.74
N PHE A 437 9.98 1.95 30.28
CA PHE A 437 11.37 2.11 30.73
C PHE A 437 11.73 3.58 31.06
N PRO A 438 11.20 4.16 32.16
CA PRO A 438 11.39 5.58 32.47
C PRO A 438 12.85 5.97 32.73
N GLN A 439 13.63 5.04 33.28
CA GLN A 439 15.03 5.26 33.66
C GLN A 439 16.03 4.87 32.56
N LEU A 440 15.54 4.27 31.46
CA LEU A 440 16.41 3.80 30.38
C LEU A 440 16.55 4.87 29.31
N ASP A 441 17.79 5.10 28.87
CA ASP A 441 18.07 5.98 27.74
C ASP A 441 17.35 5.53 26.47
N VAL A 442 16.94 6.49 25.64
CA VAL A 442 16.19 6.23 24.41
C VAL A 442 16.93 5.26 23.48
N SER A 443 18.26 5.35 23.39
CA SER A 443 19.05 4.49 22.50
C SER A 443 19.03 3.01 22.92
N LEU A 444 18.92 2.71 24.22
CA LEU A 444 18.92 1.34 24.75
C LEU A 444 17.55 0.66 24.59
N ARG A 445 16.45 1.42 24.55
CA ARG A 445 15.09 0.89 24.37
C ARG A 445 14.91 0.16 23.03
N GLY A 446 15.64 0.59 21.99
CA GLY A 446 15.68 -0.08 20.69
C GLY A 446 16.17 -1.52 20.80
N ALA A 447 17.27 -1.74 21.53
CA ALA A 447 17.83 -3.08 21.77
C ALA A 447 16.86 -4.00 22.54
N VAL A 448 16.08 -3.45 23.48
CA VAL A 448 15.02 -4.20 24.17
C VAL A 448 13.96 -4.68 23.18
N SER A 449 13.54 -3.81 22.26
CA SER A 449 12.55 -4.16 21.24
C SER A 449 13.06 -5.23 20.28
N ILE A 450 14.33 -5.14 19.85
CA ILE A 450 14.98 -6.15 19.01
C ILE A 450 14.99 -7.52 19.69
N ALA A 451 15.35 -7.60 20.98
CA ALA A 451 15.37 -8.85 21.73
C ALA A 451 13.99 -9.50 21.83
N ARG A 452 12.97 -8.72 22.20
CA ARG A 452 11.59 -9.20 22.38
C ARG A 452 10.91 -9.57 21.07
N ARG A 453 11.24 -8.87 19.98
CA ARG A 453 10.73 -9.17 18.64
C ARG A 453 11.15 -10.55 18.17
N LEU A 454 12.35 -11.02 18.53
CA LEU A 454 12.77 -12.39 18.24
C LEU A 454 11.94 -13.42 19.04
N GLN A 455 11.64 -13.12 20.30
CA GLN A 455 10.83 -14.01 21.15
C GLN A 455 9.41 -14.15 20.62
N ASP A 456 8.75 -13.02 20.34
CA ASP A 456 7.42 -12.98 19.72
C ASP A 456 7.25 -11.68 18.89
N PRO A 457 7.31 -11.77 17.54
CA PRO A 457 7.15 -10.60 16.66
C PRO A 457 5.82 -9.88 16.85
N LEU A 458 4.72 -10.63 16.98
CA LEU A 458 3.38 -10.06 17.13
C LEU A 458 3.29 -9.24 18.42
N ALA A 459 3.70 -9.81 19.55
CA ALA A 459 3.57 -9.18 20.86
C ALA A 459 4.41 -7.89 21.02
N GLU A 460 5.49 -7.77 20.27
CA GLU A 460 6.35 -6.59 20.27
C GLU A 460 5.91 -5.55 19.22
N LEU A 461 5.56 -5.95 18.00
CA LEU A 461 5.17 -5.03 16.93
C LEU A 461 3.85 -4.31 17.21
N VAL A 462 2.91 -4.91 17.95
CA VAL A 462 1.64 -4.26 18.34
C VAL A 462 1.83 -3.02 19.23
N LYS A 463 3.00 -2.85 19.85
CA LYS A 463 3.34 -1.69 20.68
C LYS A 463 3.68 -0.44 19.86
N ILE A 464 3.83 -0.60 18.55
CA ILE A 464 4.19 0.45 17.60
C ILE A 464 2.94 0.85 16.84
N GLU A 465 2.80 2.14 16.53
CA GLU A 465 1.75 2.57 15.60
C GLU A 465 1.94 1.85 14.25
N PRO A 466 0.94 1.13 13.71
CA PRO A 466 1.15 0.26 12.56
C PRO A 466 1.72 0.98 11.33
N LYS A 467 1.25 2.20 11.06
CA LYS A 467 1.75 3.05 9.95
C LYS A 467 3.19 3.53 10.12
N ALA A 468 3.77 3.37 11.30
CA ALA A 468 5.16 3.72 11.57
C ALA A 468 6.11 2.51 11.44
N ILE A 469 5.56 1.31 11.27
CA ILE A 469 6.32 0.13 10.88
C ILE A 469 6.57 0.25 9.37
N GLY A 470 7.83 0.29 8.95
CA GLY A 470 8.20 0.38 7.54
C GLY A 470 7.87 -0.91 6.80
N VAL A 471 6.79 -0.91 6.01
CA VAL A 471 6.25 -2.09 5.29
C VAL A 471 6.20 -1.90 3.77
N GLY A 472 6.71 -0.78 3.26
CA GLY A 472 7.04 -0.65 1.85
C GLY A 472 7.54 0.69 1.38
N GLN A 473 7.99 0.70 0.12
CA GLN A 473 8.41 1.92 -0.55
C GLN A 473 7.21 2.85 -0.73
N TYR A 474 7.44 4.17 -0.63
CA TYR A 474 6.40 5.19 -0.80
C TYR A 474 5.27 5.16 0.25
N GLN A 475 5.44 4.46 1.37
CA GLN A 475 4.46 4.45 2.47
C GLN A 475 4.13 5.84 3.02
N HIS A 476 5.08 6.77 3.01
CA HIS A 476 4.84 8.17 3.40
C HIS A 476 4.21 9.03 2.29
N ASP A 477 4.06 8.47 1.10
CA ASP A 477 3.57 9.17 -0.09
C ASP A 477 2.09 8.89 -0.40
N VAL A 478 1.48 7.90 0.27
CA VAL A 478 0.05 7.56 0.16
C VAL A 478 -0.80 8.33 1.19
N ASP A 479 -2.12 8.30 1.06
CA ASP A 479 -3.04 8.83 2.06
C ASP A 479 -2.81 8.17 3.45
N GLN A 480 -2.33 8.97 4.40
CA GLN A 480 -1.93 8.49 5.73
C GLN A 480 -3.11 8.06 6.60
N TYR A 481 -4.31 8.56 6.34
CA TYR A 481 -5.52 8.17 7.07
C TYR A 481 -6.01 6.80 6.59
N ARG A 482 -6.11 6.61 5.27
CA ARG A 482 -6.44 5.32 4.66
C ARG A 482 -5.41 4.25 5.04
N LEU A 483 -4.11 4.60 5.02
CA LEU A 483 -3.04 3.72 5.45
C LEU A 483 -3.21 3.28 6.91
N ALA A 484 -3.41 4.23 7.83
CA ALA A 484 -3.56 3.92 9.26
C ALA A 484 -4.73 2.95 9.50
N ARG A 485 -5.90 3.25 8.93
CA ARG A 485 -7.10 2.40 9.06
C ARG A 485 -6.87 0.99 8.51
N ALA A 486 -6.25 0.88 7.33
CA ALA A 486 -5.99 -0.41 6.69
C ALA A 486 -4.99 -1.26 7.49
N LEU A 487 -3.90 -0.65 7.97
CA LEU A 487 -2.91 -1.35 8.77
C LEU A 487 -3.45 -1.74 10.15
N ASP A 488 -4.23 -0.86 10.80
CA ASP A 488 -4.90 -1.19 12.07
C ASP A 488 -5.83 -2.40 11.94
N ALA A 489 -6.64 -2.45 10.87
CA ALA A 489 -7.49 -3.60 10.57
C ALA A 489 -6.66 -4.88 10.39
N ARG A 490 -5.51 -4.77 9.72
CA ARG A 490 -4.62 -5.91 9.51
C ARG A 490 -3.96 -6.41 10.80
N VAL A 491 -3.61 -5.49 11.71
CA VAL A 491 -3.14 -5.85 13.06
C VAL A 491 -4.23 -6.56 13.84
N GLU A 492 -5.46 -6.07 13.80
CA GLU A 492 -6.62 -6.72 14.43
C GLU A 492 -6.79 -8.15 13.91
N ASP A 493 -6.76 -8.36 12.59
CA ASP A 493 -6.86 -9.69 11.99
C ASP A 493 -5.75 -10.63 12.51
N CYS A 494 -4.49 -10.16 12.54
CA CYS A 494 -3.36 -10.96 13.01
C CYS A 494 -3.49 -11.36 14.49
N VAL A 495 -3.84 -10.40 15.35
CA VAL A 495 -3.96 -10.64 16.80
C VAL A 495 -5.10 -11.62 17.09
N ASN A 496 -6.25 -11.47 16.45
CA ASN A 496 -7.41 -12.33 16.68
C ASN A 496 -7.26 -13.71 16.01
N ALA A 497 -6.51 -13.82 14.92
CA ALA A 497 -6.14 -15.11 14.33
C ALA A 497 -5.24 -15.91 15.29
N VAL A 498 -4.20 -15.27 15.85
CA VAL A 498 -3.27 -15.91 16.79
C VAL A 498 -3.92 -16.18 18.14
N GLY A 499 -4.78 -15.28 18.64
CA GLY A 499 -5.36 -15.31 19.98
C GLY A 499 -4.37 -14.89 21.07
N VAL A 500 -4.89 -14.48 22.23
CA VAL A 500 -4.10 -13.79 23.26
C VAL A 500 -4.26 -14.45 24.62
N TYR A 501 -3.15 -14.80 25.28
CA TYR A 501 -3.18 -15.30 26.65
C TYR A 501 -3.38 -14.15 27.64
N VAL A 502 -4.56 -14.07 28.24
CA VAL A 502 -5.01 -12.88 28.99
C VAL A 502 -4.18 -12.61 30.25
N ASN A 503 -3.56 -13.65 30.83
CA ASN A 503 -2.75 -13.53 32.04
C ASN A 503 -1.32 -13.04 31.80
N THR A 504 -0.84 -13.04 30.55
CA THR A 504 0.53 -12.65 30.21
C THR A 504 0.59 -11.48 29.21
N ALA A 505 -0.46 -11.27 28.43
CA ALA A 505 -0.52 -10.23 27.41
C ALA A 505 -0.33 -8.82 27.96
N SER A 506 0.33 -7.96 27.19
CA SER A 506 0.42 -6.53 27.49
C SER A 506 -0.92 -5.83 27.21
N ALA A 507 -1.14 -4.65 27.79
CA ALA A 507 -2.30 -3.83 27.45
C ALA A 507 -2.34 -3.46 25.96
N ALA A 508 -1.16 -3.27 25.32
CA ALA A 508 -1.07 -2.98 23.89
C ALA A 508 -1.52 -4.17 23.01
N LEU A 509 -1.25 -5.40 23.42
CA LEU A 509 -1.74 -6.58 22.70
C LEU A 509 -3.24 -6.78 22.93
N LEU A 510 -3.69 -6.61 24.17
CA LEU A 510 -5.12 -6.74 24.52
C LEU A 510 -5.99 -5.69 23.81
N SER A 511 -5.50 -4.46 23.59
CA SER A 511 -6.27 -3.42 22.90
C SER A 511 -6.54 -3.71 21.41
N ARG A 512 -5.87 -4.72 20.85
CA ARG A 512 -6.08 -5.20 19.47
C ARG A 512 -7.01 -6.42 19.40
N VAL A 513 -7.47 -6.94 20.53
CA VAL A 513 -8.45 -8.03 20.58
C VAL A 513 -9.83 -7.47 20.26
N SER A 514 -10.58 -8.21 19.44
CA SER A 514 -11.95 -7.90 19.05
C SER A 514 -12.80 -7.45 20.25
N GLY A 515 -13.44 -6.29 20.13
CA GLY A 515 -14.32 -5.71 21.14
C GLY A 515 -13.62 -5.02 22.31
N LEU A 516 -12.29 -5.10 22.44
CA LEU A 516 -11.56 -4.41 23.50
C LEU A 516 -11.11 -3.01 23.05
N SER A 517 -11.21 -2.05 23.97
CA SER A 517 -10.58 -0.74 23.81
C SER A 517 -9.30 -0.66 24.65
N SER A 518 -8.44 0.33 24.40
CA SER A 518 -7.25 0.59 25.22
C SER A 518 -7.59 0.70 26.71
N SER A 519 -8.71 1.35 27.05
CA SER A 519 -9.14 1.50 28.45
C SER A 519 -9.54 0.16 29.10
N VAL A 520 -10.20 -0.73 28.36
CA VAL A 520 -10.59 -2.05 28.89
C VAL A 520 -9.36 -2.94 28.99
N ALA A 521 -8.44 -2.87 28.03
CA ALA A 521 -7.16 -3.58 28.07
C ALA A 521 -6.33 -3.23 29.32
N GLU A 522 -6.21 -1.94 29.65
CA GLU A 522 -5.57 -1.49 30.89
C GLU A 522 -6.29 -1.98 32.14
N ASN A 523 -7.64 -1.99 32.14
CA ASN A 523 -8.42 -2.52 33.25
C ASN A 523 -8.22 -4.03 33.45
N ILE A 524 -8.07 -4.81 32.37
CA ILE A 524 -7.78 -6.25 32.45
C ILE A 524 -6.42 -6.47 33.14
N VAL A 525 -5.39 -5.73 32.71
CA VAL A 525 -4.05 -5.81 33.31
C VAL A 525 -4.09 -5.41 34.78
N ARG A 526 -4.69 -4.27 35.12
CA ARG A 526 -4.83 -3.83 36.51
C ARG A 526 -5.60 -4.85 37.36
N HIS A 527 -6.68 -5.42 36.82
CA HIS A 527 -7.45 -6.43 37.55
C HIS A 527 -6.62 -7.67 37.86
N ARG A 528 -5.80 -8.19 36.92
CA ARG A 528 -4.95 -9.35 37.21
C ARG A 528 -3.79 -9.01 38.15
N ASP A 529 -3.29 -7.78 38.13
CA ASP A 529 -2.24 -7.32 39.04
C ASP A 529 -2.78 -7.22 40.49
N ASP A 530 -4.01 -6.72 40.65
CA ASP A 530 -4.66 -6.52 41.96
C ASP A 530 -5.26 -7.82 42.54
N ASN A 531 -5.78 -8.72 41.69
CA ASN A 531 -6.58 -9.88 42.10
C ASN A 531 -5.92 -11.23 41.78
N GLY A 532 -4.76 -11.23 41.13
CA GLY A 532 -4.10 -12.42 40.59
C GLY A 532 -4.65 -12.86 39.23
N PRO A 533 -4.08 -13.93 38.64
CA PRO A 533 -4.44 -14.39 37.29
C PRO A 533 -5.90 -14.85 37.20
N PHE A 534 -6.52 -14.61 36.06
CA PHE A 534 -7.85 -15.12 35.73
C PHE A 534 -7.82 -16.64 35.64
N LYS A 535 -8.80 -17.30 36.26
CA LYS A 535 -8.91 -18.77 36.27
C LYS A 535 -9.92 -19.29 35.25
N ARG A 536 -10.93 -18.49 34.94
CA ARG A 536 -11.95 -18.79 33.92
C ARG A 536 -12.26 -17.54 33.10
N ARG A 537 -12.65 -17.70 31.84
CA ARG A 537 -13.08 -16.57 30.97
C ARG A 537 -14.19 -15.76 31.61
N LYS A 538 -15.17 -16.40 32.25
CA LYS A 538 -16.27 -15.71 32.95
C LYS A 538 -15.80 -14.72 34.02
N ASP A 539 -14.58 -14.89 34.57
CA ASP A 539 -14.02 -13.94 35.53
C ASP A 539 -13.73 -12.56 34.89
N LEU A 540 -13.61 -12.48 33.57
CA LEU A 540 -13.42 -11.22 32.83
C LEU A 540 -14.59 -10.26 33.00
N LEU A 541 -15.81 -10.76 33.26
CA LEU A 541 -16.99 -9.92 33.54
C LEU A 541 -16.86 -9.11 34.85
N LYS A 542 -15.87 -9.44 35.70
CA LYS A 542 -15.54 -8.66 36.91
C LYS A 542 -14.68 -7.44 36.59
N VAL A 543 -14.13 -7.35 35.37
CA VAL A 543 -13.28 -6.23 34.94
C VAL A 543 -14.15 -4.99 34.68
N PRO A 544 -13.79 -3.82 35.25
CA PRO A 544 -14.54 -2.59 35.00
C PRO A 544 -14.68 -2.27 33.51
N ARG A 545 -15.92 -1.94 33.10
CA ARG A 545 -16.31 -1.61 31.71
C ARG A 545 -16.22 -2.78 30.70
N LEU A 546 -16.01 -4.01 31.17
CA LEU A 546 -16.15 -5.22 30.35
C LEU A 546 -17.55 -5.80 30.57
N GLY A 547 -18.52 -5.31 29.79
CA GLY A 547 -19.91 -5.79 29.84
C GLY A 547 -20.16 -7.01 28.94
N ASP A 548 -21.39 -7.53 28.97
CA ASP A 548 -21.76 -8.76 28.24
C ASP A 548 -21.49 -8.69 26.74
N LYS A 549 -21.75 -7.55 26.10
CA LYS A 549 -21.48 -7.38 24.66
C LYS A 549 -19.98 -7.41 24.36
N THR A 550 -19.17 -6.72 25.17
CA THR A 550 -17.71 -6.75 25.04
C THR A 550 -17.17 -8.17 25.29
N PHE A 551 -17.72 -8.86 26.30
CA PHE A 551 -17.36 -10.24 26.59
C PHE A 551 -17.70 -11.17 25.42
N GLU A 552 -18.89 -11.04 24.82
CA GLU A 552 -19.24 -11.77 23.60
C GLU A 552 -18.21 -11.54 22.50
N GLN A 553 -17.82 -10.29 22.25
CA GLN A 553 -16.89 -9.98 21.16
C GLN A 553 -15.45 -10.49 21.40
N CYS A 554 -15.00 -10.57 22.65
CA CYS A 554 -13.59 -10.83 22.98
C CYS A 554 -13.31 -12.25 23.51
N ALA A 555 -14.28 -12.92 24.13
CA ALA A 555 -14.00 -14.09 24.97
C ALA A 555 -13.36 -15.24 24.20
N GLY A 556 -13.79 -15.51 22.97
CA GLY A 556 -13.20 -16.58 22.15
C GLY A 556 -11.77 -16.29 21.67
N PHE A 557 -11.30 -15.05 21.77
CA PHE A 557 -9.95 -14.64 21.37
C PHE A 557 -8.99 -14.55 22.56
N LEU A 558 -9.52 -14.45 23.79
CA LEU A 558 -8.75 -14.46 25.03
C LEU A 558 -8.61 -15.89 25.55
N ARG A 559 -7.39 -16.32 25.86
CA ARG A 559 -7.09 -17.68 26.34
C ARG A 559 -6.53 -17.69 27.76
N ILE A 560 -6.78 -18.78 28.46
CA ILE A 560 -6.24 -19.10 29.78
C ILE A 560 -5.61 -20.49 29.68
N ALA A 561 -4.28 -20.58 29.69
CA ALA A 561 -3.55 -21.84 29.50
C ALA A 561 -3.79 -22.82 30.67
N ASP A 562 -3.59 -22.36 31.90
CA ASP A 562 -3.66 -23.17 33.12
C ASP A 562 -4.93 -22.87 33.95
N GLY A 563 -6.07 -22.72 33.26
CA GLY A 563 -7.36 -22.39 33.85
C GLY A 563 -8.08 -23.58 34.51
N GLU A 564 -9.18 -23.28 35.22
CA GLU A 564 -10.05 -24.32 35.79
C GLU A 564 -10.96 -24.97 34.74
N GLU A 565 -11.24 -24.26 33.65
CA GLU A 565 -12.04 -24.73 32.50
C GLU A 565 -11.12 -25.05 31.32
N PRO A 566 -10.93 -26.33 30.93
CA PRO A 566 -10.02 -26.73 29.85
C PRO A 566 -10.33 -26.08 28.49
N LEU A 567 -11.58 -25.70 28.23
CA LEU A 567 -11.96 -25.06 26.97
C LEU A 567 -11.44 -23.62 26.85
N ASP A 568 -11.10 -22.96 27.96
CA ASP A 568 -10.59 -21.59 27.97
C ASP A 568 -9.18 -21.47 27.34
N ALA A 569 -8.48 -22.59 27.13
CA ALA A 569 -7.22 -22.64 26.39
C ALA A 569 -7.42 -22.76 24.86
N SER A 570 -8.66 -23.00 24.39
CA SER A 570 -9.00 -23.16 22.98
C SER A 570 -9.60 -21.88 22.38
N ALA A 571 -9.90 -21.89 21.07
CA ALA A 571 -10.75 -20.85 20.46
C ALA A 571 -12.25 -21.19 20.47
N VAL A 572 -12.68 -22.23 21.19
CA VAL A 572 -14.12 -22.50 21.37
C VAL A 572 -14.72 -21.33 22.16
N HIS A 573 -15.73 -20.67 21.61
CA HIS A 573 -16.40 -19.56 22.29
C HIS A 573 -17.23 -20.06 23.49
N PRO A 574 -17.28 -19.33 24.63
CA PRO A 574 -18.10 -19.73 25.78
C PRO A 574 -19.58 -19.99 25.48
N GLU A 575 -20.12 -19.33 24.47
CA GLU A 575 -21.52 -19.57 24.05
C GLU A 575 -21.76 -20.97 23.50
N ALA A 576 -20.70 -21.64 23.03
CA ALA A 576 -20.76 -22.97 22.43
C ALA A 576 -20.27 -24.08 23.39
N TYR A 577 -19.98 -23.77 24.66
CA TYR A 577 -19.63 -24.79 25.66
C TYR A 577 -20.71 -25.89 25.80
N PRO A 578 -22.03 -25.57 25.75
CA PRO A 578 -23.07 -26.60 25.73
C PRO A 578 -22.96 -27.60 24.57
N VAL A 579 -22.37 -27.21 23.43
CA VAL A 579 -22.11 -28.14 22.31
C VAL A 579 -21.07 -29.18 22.72
N VAL A 580 -20.00 -28.74 23.38
CA VAL A 580 -18.95 -29.64 23.88
C VAL A 580 -19.48 -30.55 24.99
N GLU A 581 -20.33 -30.03 25.87
CA GLU A 581 -21.00 -30.84 26.90
C GLU A 581 -21.85 -31.96 26.28
N ARG A 582 -22.56 -31.69 25.17
CA ARG A 582 -23.27 -32.71 24.39
C ARG A 582 -22.32 -33.76 23.78
N ILE A 583 -21.16 -33.34 23.27
CA ILE A 583 -20.13 -34.27 22.77
C ILE A 583 -19.60 -35.17 23.90
N VAL A 584 -19.30 -34.59 25.07
CA VAL A 584 -18.88 -35.34 26.27
C VAL A 584 -19.96 -36.34 26.68
N GLY A 585 -21.22 -35.91 26.74
CA GLY A 585 -22.36 -36.77 27.09
C GLY A 585 -22.57 -37.94 26.12
N ALA A 586 -22.46 -37.69 24.82
CA ALA A 586 -22.64 -38.72 23.79
C ALA A 586 -21.48 -39.72 23.72
N THR A 587 -20.26 -39.28 24.06
CA THR A 587 -19.05 -40.11 23.98
C THR A 587 -18.72 -40.82 25.28
N GLY A 588 -19.25 -40.34 26.42
CA GLY A 588 -18.90 -40.82 27.76
C GLY A 588 -17.46 -40.54 28.18
N LYS A 589 -16.69 -39.79 27.37
CA LYS A 589 -15.30 -39.43 27.67
C LYS A 589 -15.24 -38.06 28.34
N PRO A 590 -14.49 -37.89 29.43
CA PRO A 590 -14.30 -36.57 30.04
C PRO A 590 -13.54 -35.64 29.08
N ILE A 591 -13.81 -34.34 29.15
CA ILE A 591 -13.24 -33.34 28.23
C ILE A 591 -11.70 -33.40 28.12
N LYS A 592 -11.01 -33.60 29.25
CA LYS A 592 -9.54 -33.73 29.29
C LYS A 592 -9.01 -34.93 28.51
N ALA A 593 -9.81 -35.99 28.34
CA ALA A 593 -9.44 -37.16 27.54
C ALA A 593 -9.82 -37.02 26.05
N LEU A 594 -10.72 -36.09 25.71
CA LEU A 594 -11.05 -35.77 24.31
C LEU A 594 -10.02 -34.83 23.70
N ILE A 595 -9.52 -33.88 24.47
CA ILE A 595 -8.51 -32.91 24.01
C ILE A 595 -7.25 -33.66 23.55
N GLY A 596 -6.84 -33.44 22.29
CA GLY A 596 -5.67 -34.08 21.69
C GLY A 596 -5.92 -35.48 21.10
N ASP A 597 -7.08 -36.10 21.34
CA ASP A 597 -7.44 -37.42 20.77
C ASP A 597 -7.95 -37.28 19.33
N GLY A 598 -7.08 -36.80 18.44
CA GLY A 598 -7.43 -36.51 17.05
C GLY A 598 -7.93 -37.73 16.27
N GLY A 599 -7.46 -38.93 16.63
CA GLY A 599 -7.94 -40.18 16.02
C GLY A 599 -9.42 -40.42 16.29
N PHE A 600 -9.84 -40.25 17.55
CA PHE A 600 -11.23 -40.39 17.95
C PHE A 600 -12.11 -39.24 17.44
N LEU A 601 -11.65 -38.00 17.58
CA LEU A 601 -12.41 -36.80 17.19
C LEU A 601 -12.75 -36.78 15.70
N ARG A 602 -11.83 -37.23 14.83
CA ARG A 602 -12.10 -37.37 13.38
C ARG A 602 -13.14 -38.43 13.04
N GLY A 603 -13.40 -39.38 13.94
CA GLY A 603 -14.43 -40.41 13.78
C GLY A 603 -15.84 -39.94 14.14
N LEU A 604 -15.97 -38.78 14.80
CA LEU A 604 -17.27 -38.21 15.18
C LEU A 604 -17.96 -37.61 13.96
N LYS A 605 -19.30 -37.76 13.89
CA LYS A 605 -20.13 -37.13 12.86
C LYS A 605 -20.60 -35.76 13.36
N PRO A 606 -20.11 -34.64 12.78
CA PRO A 606 -20.42 -33.30 13.32
C PRO A 606 -21.92 -32.98 13.33
N ASP A 607 -22.68 -33.47 12.35
CA ASP A 607 -24.12 -33.22 12.25
C ASP A 607 -24.91 -33.66 13.50
N GLN A 608 -24.42 -34.65 14.24
CA GLN A 608 -25.05 -35.16 15.47
C GLN A 608 -25.04 -34.16 16.64
N PHE A 609 -24.18 -33.13 16.57
CA PHE A 609 -24.02 -32.15 17.65
C PHE A 609 -24.52 -30.75 17.26
N THR A 610 -25.16 -30.62 16.10
CA THR A 610 -25.77 -29.36 15.67
C THR A 610 -27.04 -29.05 16.47
N ASP A 611 -27.47 -27.80 16.47
CA ASP A 611 -28.77 -27.35 16.96
C ASP A 611 -29.26 -26.11 16.16
N GLU A 612 -30.36 -25.49 16.60
CA GLU A 612 -30.93 -24.31 15.94
C GLU A 612 -29.98 -23.09 15.94
N LYS A 613 -29.07 -22.99 16.92
CA LYS A 613 -28.12 -21.89 17.07
C LYS A 613 -26.76 -22.21 16.45
N PHE A 614 -26.26 -23.42 16.63
CA PHE A 614 -24.93 -23.86 16.23
C PHE A 614 -25.02 -24.92 15.12
N GLY A 615 -24.71 -24.48 13.91
CA GLY A 615 -24.72 -25.32 12.72
C GLY A 615 -23.44 -26.11 12.52
N LEU A 616 -23.39 -26.77 11.36
CA LEU A 616 -22.29 -27.63 10.96
C LEU A 616 -20.91 -26.93 10.93
N PRO A 617 -20.77 -25.67 10.45
CA PRO A 617 -19.49 -24.96 10.49
C PRO A 617 -18.93 -24.83 11.91
N THR A 618 -19.73 -24.37 12.87
CA THR A 618 -19.31 -24.20 14.26
C THR A 618 -18.89 -25.53 14.88
N VAL A 619 -19.69 -26.60 14.74
CA VAL A 619 -19.35 -27.90 15.32
C VAL A 619 -18.03 -28.45 14.74
N ARG A 620 -17.82 -28.30 13.42
CA ARG A 620 -16.56 -28.73 12.78
C ARG A 620 -15.35 -27.99 13.34
N ASP A 621 -15.49 -26.68 13.57
CA ASP A 621 -14.39 -25.89 14.13
C ASP A 621 -14.15 -26.23 15.61
N ILE A 622 -15.19 -26.51 16.39
CA ILE A 622 -15.06 -27.04 17.75
C ILE A 622 -14.27 -28.34 17.76
N LEU A 623 -14.58 -29.30 16.87
CA LEU A 623 -13.86 -30.58 16.81
C LEU A 623 -12.38 -30.39 16.44
N LYS A 624 -12.07 -29.46 15.54
CA LYS A 624 -10.67 -29.10 15.21
C LYS A 624 -9.96 -28.45 16.39
N GLU A 625 -10.64 -27.58 17.14
CA GLU A 625 -10.08 -26.96 18.35
C GLU A 625 -9.87 -28.01 19.46
N LEU A 626 -10.76 -28.99 19.62
CA LEU A 626 -10.52 -30.10 20.56
C LEU A 626 -9.33 -30.96 20.14
N GLU A 627 -9.06 -31.10 18.83
CA GLU A 627 -7.89 -31.84 18.34
C GLU A 627 -6.58 -31.12 18.71
N LYS A 628 -6.52 -29.80 18.51
CA LYS A 628 -5.35 -28.96 18.84
C LYS A 628 -5.81 -27.61 19.42
N PRO A 629 -6.07 -27.53 20.73
CA PRO A 629 -6.60 -26.30 21.34
C PRO A 629 -5.67 -25.12 21.15
N GLY A 630 -6.22 -24.00 20.68
CA GLY A 630 -5.47 -22.75 20.61
C GLY A 630 -4.25 -22.83 19.69
N ARG A 631 -4.32 -23.70 18.66
CA ARG A 631 -3.25 -23.88 17.68
C ARG A 631 -2.79 -22.52 17.14
N ASP A 632 -1.50 -22.24 17.31
CA ASP A 632 -0.88 -21.06 16.73
C ASP A 632 -0.88 -21.18 15.19
N PRO A 633 -1.44 -20.20 14.44
CA PRO A 633 -1.43 -20.22 12.99
C PRO A 633 -0.06 -19.91 12.38
N ARG A 634 0.91 -19.43 13.18
CA ARG A 634 2.26 -19.05 12.74
C ARG A 634 3.13 -20.29 12.45
N PRO A 635 4.13 -20.18 11.56
CA PRO A 635 5.03 -21.29 11.25
C PRO A 635 6.00 -21.60 12.40
N GLU A 636 6.65 -22.75 12.32
CA GLU A 636 7.77 -23.08 13.22
C GLU A 636 9.02 -22.26 12.88
N PHE A 637 9.76 -21.86 13.91
CA PHE A 637 10.92 -20.99 13.78
C PHE A 637 12.11 -21.65 13.09
N LYS A 638 12.74 -20.93 12.15
CA LYS A 638 13.97 -21.33 11.45
C LYS A 638 14.91 -20.13 11.29
N ALA A 639 16.18 -20.30 11.64
CA ALA A 639 17.20 -19.25 11.51
C ALA A 639 17.83 -19.23 10.10
N ALA A 640 17.93 -18.05 9.51
CA ALA A 640 18.63 -17.81 8.24
C ALA A 640 20.15 -17.80 8.42
N ARG A 641 20.91 -18.22 7.39
CA ARG A 641 22.38 -18.20 7.40
C ARG A 641 22.91 -17.38 6.23
N PHE A 642 23.49 -16.22 6.51
CA PHE A 642 24.17 -15.41 5.49
C PHE A 642 25.54 -16.00 5.12
N ALA A 643 25.99 -15.71 3.89
CA ALA A 643 27.29 -16.17 3.39
C ALA A 643 28.45 -15.34 3.97
N ASP A 644 29.53 -16.01 4.35
CA ASP A 644 30.73 -15.39 4.89
C ASP A 644 31.50 -14.58 3.82
N GLY A 645 31.94 -13.35 4.16
CA GLY A 645 32.88 -12.56 3.36
C GLY A 645 32.30 -11.69 2.24
N VAL A 646 30.98 -11.56 2.12
CA VAL A 646 30.30 -10.56 1.27
C VAL A 646 29.70 -9.53 2.21
N GLU A 647 30.21 -8.29 2.26
CA GLU A 647 29.83 -7.32 3.31
C GLU A 647 29.21 -6.04 2.72
N ASP A 648 29.82 -5.44 1.70
CA ASP A 648 29.39 -4.21 1.01
C ASP A 648 28.79 -4.54 -0.38
N ILE A 649 27.99 -3.63 -0.96
CA ILE A 649 27.52 -3.71 -2.34
C ILE A 649 28.69 -3.88 -3.33
N LYS A 650 29.88 -3.37 -2.97
CA LYS A 650 31.11 -3.48 -3.77
C LYS A 650 31.69 -4.89 -3.79
N ASP A 651 31.36 -5.72 -2.81
CA ASP A 651 31.84 -7.10 -2.74
C ASP A 651 31.00 -8.03 -3.63
N LEU A 652 29.79 -7.59 -4.00
CA LEU A 652 28.92 -8.33 -4.89
C LEU A 652 29.50 -8.40 -6.30
N LYS A 653 29.60 -9.62 -6.80
CA LYS A 653 29.93 -9.89 -8.20
C LYS A 653 28.73 -10.55 -8.87
N PRO A 654 28.37 -10.13 -10.09
CA PRO A 654 27.41 -10.87 -10.91
C PRO A 654 27.77 -12.36 -10.96
N GLY A 655 26.78 -13.22 -10.69
CA GLY A 655 26.92 -14.68 -10.64
C GLY A 655 27.00 -15.27 -9.23
N MET A 656 27.25 -14.48 -8.18
CA MET A 656 27.26 -14.97 -6.79
C MET A 656 25.89 -15.52 -6.39
N VAL A 657 25.86 -16.69 -5.73
CA VAL A 657 24.65 -17.27 -5.13
C VAL A 657 24.70 -17.06 -3.62
N LEU A 658 23.69 -16.41 -3.09
CA LEU A 658 23.59 -15.99 -1.69
C LEU A 658 22.26 -16.46 -1.10
N GLU A 659 22.24 -16.69 0.20
CA GLU A 659 21.01 -16.82 0.96
C GLU A 659 20.63 -15.44 1.49
N GLY A 660 19.36 -15.09 1.39
CA GLY A 660 18.82 -13.83 1.87
C GLY A 660 17.42 -13.99 2.42
N VAL A 661 16.95 -12.97 3.13
CA VAL A 661 15.61 -12.91 3.70
C VAL A 661 14.77 -11.94 2.89
N VAL A 662 13.58 -12.34 2.46
CA VAL A 662 12.65 -11.44 1.77
C VAL A 662 12.25 -10.33 2.74
N SER A 663 12.65 -9.09 2.47
CA SER A 663 12.32 -7.94 3.30
C SER A 663 10.92 -7.41 2.99
N ASN A 664 10.51 -7.48 1.72
CA ASN A 664 9.27 -6.93 1.22
C ASN A 664 8.83 -7.63 -0.07
N VAL A 665 7.53 -7.85 -0.24
CA VAL A 665 6.96 -8.29 -1.52
C VAL A 665 6.16 -7.15 -2.14
N ALA A 666 6.48 -6.80 -3.39
CA ALA A 666 5.79 -5.79 -4.18
C ALA A 666 5.09 -6.46 -5.38
N ALA A 667 4.15 -5.78 -6.03
CA ALA A 667 3.43 -6.32 -7.19
C ALA A 667 4.35 -6.71 -8.37
N PHE A 668 5.54 -6.11 -8.46
CA PHE A 668 6.50 -6.34 -9.56
C PHE A 668 7.68 -7.25 -9.18
N GLY A 669 7.73 -7.77 -7.97
CA GLY A 669 8.85 -8.59 -7.50
C GLY A 669 8.99 -8.63 -5.98
N ALA A 670 10.10 -9.18 -5.51
CA ALA A 670 10.42 -9.24 -4.08
C ALA A 670 11.76 -8.59 -3.81
N PHE A 671 11.83 -7.82 -2.72
CA PHE A 671 13.06 -7.28 -2.19
C PHE A 671 13.66 -8.29 -1.22
N VAL A 672 14.94 -8.60 -1.40
CA VAL A 672 15.67 -9.60 -0.63
C VAL A 672 16.87 -8.94 0.00
N ASP A 673 16.93 -9.00 1.32
CA ASP A 673 18.11 -8.65 2.10
C ASP A 673 19.11 -9.80 2.04
N ILE A 674 20.20 -9.60 1.30
CA ILE A 674 21.37 -10.49 1.22
C ILE A 674 22.49 -10.03 2.17
N GLY A 675 22.16 -9.11 3.07
CA GLY A 675 22.98 -8.56 4.13
C GLY A 675 23.77 -7.30 3.75
N VAL A 676 23.77 -6.81 2.50
CA VAL A 676 24.69 -5.71 2.06
C VAL A 676 24.18 -4.29 2.35
N HIS A 677 23.30 -4.12 3.34
CA HIS A 677 22.62 -2.85 3.68
C HIS A 677 21.80 -2.21 2.55
N GLN A 678 21.56 -2.97 1.49
CA GLN A 678 20.78 -2.57 0.34
C GLN A 678 20.06 -3.81 -0.17
N ASP A 679 18.73 -3.77 -0.15
CA ASP A 679 17.93 -4.86 -0.67
C ASP A 679 18.15 -5.00 -2.17
N GLY A 680 18.26 -6.25 -2.62
CA GLY A 680 18.23 -6.58 -4.02
C GLY A 680 16.82 -6.90 -4.50
N LEU A 681 16.49 -6.47 -5.70
CA LEU A 681 15.19 -6.73 -6.31
C LEU A 681 15.25 -8.02 -7.14
N VAL A 682 14.43 -8.99 -6.77
CA VAL A 682 14.06 -10.11 -7.64
C VAL A 682 12.79 -9.73 -8.39
N HIS A 683 12.90 -9.48 -9.70
CA HIS A 683 11.72 -9.17 -10.52
C HIS A 683 10.74 -10.34 -10.57
N ILE A 684 9.44 -10.09 -10.79
CA ILE A 684 8.38 -11.13 -10.81
C ILE A 684 8.71 -12.31 -11.73
N SER A 685 9.25 -12.03 -12.92
CA SER A 685 9.66 -13.05 -13.90
C SER A 685 10.89 -13.88 -13.48
N ALA A 686 11.59 -13.46 -12.44
CA ALA A 686 12.80 -14.08 -11.91
C ALA A 686 12.55 -14.79 -10.57
N LEU A 687 11.29 -14.83 -10.08
CA LEU A 687 10.92 -15.51 -8.83
C LEU A 687 10.78 -17.03 -8.97
N SER A 688 10.42 -17.51 -10.17
CA SER A 688 10.18 -18.92 -10.47
C SER A 688 10.52 -19.22 -11.93
N ASP A 689 10.74 -20.50 -12.26
CA ASP A 689 10.87 -20.97 -13.64
C ASP A 689 9.51 -21.05 -14.37
N SER A 690 8.42 -21.00 -13.63
CA SER A 690 7.05 -20.96 -14.15
C SER A 690 6.48 -19.53 -14.16
N TYR A 691 5.42 -19.30 -14.94
CA TYR A 691 4.75 -18.00 -14.98
C TYR A 691 4.17 -17.64 -13.61
N VAL A 692 4.63 -16.51 -13.06
CA VAL A 692 4.16 -15.97 -11.78
C VAL A 692 3.21 -14.82 -12.07
N LYS A 693 1.95 -14.97 -11.65
CA LYS A 693 0.94 -13.91 -11.75
C LYS A 693 1.08 -12.90 -10.60
N ASP A 694 1.29 -13.41 -9.39
CA ASP A 694 1.48 -12.62 -8.18
C ASP A 694 2.74 -13.11 -7.45
N PRO A 695 3.73 -12.24 -7.16
CA PRO A 695 4.89 -12.59 -6.35
C PRO A 695 4.55 -13.28 -5.01
N ARG A 696 3.41 -12.94 -4.41
CA ARG A 696 2.97 -13.48 -3.11
C ARG A 696 2.58 -14.96 -3.15
N ASP A 697 2.26 -15.48 -4.33
CA ASP A 697 2.03 -16.92 -4.52
C ASP A 697 3.32 -17.74 -4.35
N VAL A 698 4.49 -17.09 -4.44
CA VAL A 698 5.80 -17.74 -4.51
C VAL A 698 6.69 -17.41 -3.31
N VAL A 699 6.56 -16.21 -2.75
CA VAL A 699 7.34 -15.73 -1.59
C VAL A 699 6.51 -14.82 -0.69
N LYS A 700 6.86 -14.80 0.60
CA LYS A 700 6.31 -13.90 1.61
C LYS A 700 7.42 -13.10 2.29
N ALA A 701 7.08 -11.96 2.88
CA ALA A 701 8.07 -11.25 3.70
C ALA A 701 8.50 -12.13 4.89
N GLY A 702 9.80 -12.16 5.17
CA GLY A 702 10.42 -13.07 6.15
C GLY A 702 10.88 -14.41 5.58
N ASP A 703 10.50 -14.79 4.35
CA ASP A 703 10.96 -16.05 3.74
C ASP A 703 12.48 -16.04 3.52
N ILE A 704 13.12 -17.18 3.81
CA ILE A 704 14.53 -17.41 3.51
C ILE A 704 14.64 -17.98 2.10
N VAL A 705 15.33 -17.27 1.21
CA VAL A 705 15.45 -17.62 -0.21
C VAL A 705 16.91 -17.65 -0.66
N LYS A 706 17.22 -18.55 -1.59
CA LYS A 706 18.48 -18.53 -2.35
C LYS A 706 18.30 -17.70 -3.60
N VAL A 707 19.24 -16.79 -3.85
CA VAL A 707 19.22 -15.83 -4.95
C VAL A 707 20.59 -15.75 -5.62
N LYS A 708 20.62 -15.47 -6.91
CA LYS A 708 21.84 -15.16 -7.67
C LYS A 708 21.88 -13.68 -8.03
N VAL A 709 23.05 -13.06 -7.90
CA VAL A 709 23.30 -11.67 -8.32
C VAL A 709 23.37 -11.57 -9.83
N LEU A 710 22.51 -10.75 -10.45
CA LEU A 710 22.51 -10.48 -11.89
C LEU A 710 23.29 -9.20 -12.24
N GLU A 711 23.02 -8.11 -11.53
CA GLU A 711 23.62 -6.80 -11.80
C GLU A 711 23.79 -6.02 -10.51
N VAL A 712 24.86 -5.21 -10.44
CA VAL A 712 25.16 -4.34 -9.30
C VAL A 712 25.48 -2.94 -9.82
N ASP A 713 24.60 -1.98 -9.52
CA ASP A 713 24.82 -0.56 -9.79
C ASP A 713 25.14 0.15 -8.48
N VAL A 714 26.43 0.37 -8.24
CA VAL A 714 26.94 1.02 -7.02
C VAL A 714 26.55 2.50 -6.96
N ALA A 715 26.46 3.19 -8.11
CA ALA A 715 26.16 4.62 -8.15
C ALA A 715 24.69 4.89 -7.77
N ARG A 716 23.78 3.99 -8.19
CA ARG A 716 22.35 4.07 -7.86
C ARG A 716 21.95 3.25 -6.63
N LYS A 717 22.89 2.52 -6.01
CA LYS A 717 22.64 1.54 -4.93
C LYS A 717 21.56 0.53 -5.31
N ARG A 718 21.62 -0.04 -6.52
CA ARG A 718 20.67 -1.04 -7.01
C ARG A 718 21.35 -2.38 -7.19
N ILE A 719 20.68 -3.44 -6.74
CA ILE A 719 21.13 -4.82 -6.92
C ILE A 719 19.99 -5.58 -7.59
N ALA A 720 20.24 -6.18 -8.74
CA ALA A 720 19.30 -7.05 -9.42
C ALA A 720 19.60 -8.51 -9.05
N LEU A 721 18.59 -9.23 -8.60
CA LEU A 721 18.68 -10.62 -8.16
C LEU A 721 17.75 -11.52 -8.99
N THR A 722 18.04 -12.82 -9.02
CA THR A 722 17.16 -13.85 -9.57
C THR A 722 17.08 -15.05 -8.64
N ARG A 723 15.92 -15.68 -8.52
CA ARG A 723 15.77 -17.00 -7.88
C ARG A 723 16.02 -18.14 -8.87
N ARG A 724 16.06 -17.85 -10.17
CA ARG A 724 16.36 -18.83 -11.22
C ARG A 724 17.87 -19.00 -11.31
N LEU A 725 18.36 -20.04 -10.65
CA LEU A 725 19.81 -20.25 -10.49
C LEU A 725 20.51 -20.65 -11.80
N ASP A 726 19.79 -20.85 -12.90
CA ASP A 726 20.36 -21.11 -14.23
C ASP A 726 20.53 -19.84 -15.07
N ASP A 727 19.95 -18.71 -14.66
CA ASP A 727 20.08 -17.44 -15.38
C ASP A 727 21.54 -16.98 -15.43
N THR A 728 22.00 -16.56 -16.60
CA THR A 728 23.33 -16.01 -16.83
C THR A 728 23.32 -14.49 -16.71
N PRO A 729 24.22 -13.89 -15.89
CA PRO A 729 24.39 -12.44 -15.87
C PRO A 729 24.76 -11.89 -17.25
N ALA A 730 24.16 -10.77 -17.66
CA ALA A 730 24.52 -10.12 -18.91
C ALA A 730 26.01 -9.68 -18.86
N PRO A 731 26.78 -9.78 -19.96
CA PRO A 731 28.16 -9.34 -19.97
C PRO A 731 28.22 -7.83 -19.69
N ALA A 732 29.07 -7.42 -18.74
CA ALA A 732 29.25 -6.02 -18.38
C ALA A 732 29.53 -5.18 -19.63
N ARG A 733 28.72 -4.13 -19.86
CA ARG A 733 29.02 -3.14 -20.91
C ARG A 733 30.34 -2.44 -20.54
N PRO A 734 31.29 -2.28 -21.47
CA PRO A 734 32.55 -1.62 -21.17
C PRO A 734 32.28 -0.19 -20.72
N THR A 735 32.86 0.21 -19.59
CA THR A 735 32.88 1.62 -19.18
C THR A 735 33.73 2.43 -20.17
N ASP A 736 33.41 3.72 -20.36
CA ASP A 736 34.10 4.62 -21.31
C ASP A 736 35.63 4.73 -21.11
N ARG A 737 36.18 4.24 -19.99
CA ARG A 737 37.62 4.17 -19.75
C ARG A 737 38.36 3.09 -20.57
N ASP A 738 37.67 2.06 -21.06
CA ASP A 738 38.30 0.95 -21.81
C ASP A 738 38.41 1.19 -23.32
N ARG A 739 37.79 2.26 -23.85
CA ARG A 739 37.87 2.62 -25.27
C ARG A 739 39.19 3.29 -25.65
N ASP A 740 39.87 3.93 -24.70
CA ASP A 740 41.14 4.63 -24.96
C ASP A 740 42.36 3.70 -24.95
N ALA A 741 42.25 2.46 -24.46
CA ALA A 741 43.39 1.56 -24.27
C ALA A 741 43.58 0.50 -25.38
N ARG A 742 42.68 0.39 -26.37
CA ARG A 742 42.75 -0.65 -27.44
C ARG A 742 43.02 -0.09 -28.84
N GLY A 743 43.60 1.10 -28.94
CA GLY A 743 44.05 1.71 -30.18
C GLY A 743 45.53 1.45 -30.50
N ALA A 744 46.01 0.20 -30.49
CA ALA A 744 47.32 -0.14 -31.06
C ALA A 744 47.47 -1.65 -31.26
N GLY A 745 47.50 -2.10 -32.52
CA GLY A 745 47.98 -3.44 -32.89
C GLY A 745 47.02 -4.27 -33.74
N GLY A 746 47.00 -4.04 -35.06
CA GLY A 746 46.63 -5.09 -36.03
C GLY A 746 47.83 -6.00 -36.29
N PRO A 747 47.67 -7.31 -36.58
CA PRO A 747 47.47 -7.80 -37.96
C PRO A 747 46.76 -9.20 -38.03
N PRO A 748 46.82 -9.97 -39.15
CA PRO A 748 46.55 -9.66 -40.55
C PRO A 748 45.38 -10.50 -41.13
N ARG A 749 44.95 -10.08 -42.33
CA ARG A 749 43.99 -10.75 -43.22
C ARG A 749 44.39 -12.19 -43.60
N ARG A 750 43.39 -13.07 -43.69
CA ARG A 750 43.41 -14.25 -44.57
C ARG A 750 42.16 -14.27 -45.44
N GLU A 751 42.38 -14.19 -46.74
CA GLU A 751 41.43 -14.46 -47.82
C GLU A 751 41.11 -15.94 -47.89
N ARG A 752 39.83 -16.28 -48.17
CA ARG A 752 39.51 -17.26 -49.23
C ARG A 752 38.03 -17.24 -49.64
N ASP A 753 37.82 -16.86 -50.89
CA ASP A 753 36.95 -17.44 -51.93
C ASP A 753 35.54 -17.95 -51.56
N GLY A 754 34.53 -17.21 -52.05
CA GLY A 754 34.09 -17.39 -53.45
C GLY A 754 32.77 -18.13 -53.70
N ARG A 755 31.97 -17.52 -54.59
CA ARG A 755 30.70 -17.96 -55.26
C ARG A 755 29.43 -17.71 -54.43
N GLY A 756 28.45 -16.92 -54.84
CA GLY A 756 28.17 -16.25 -56.12
C GLY A 756 26.66 -16.35 -56.38
N ASN A 757 25.94 -15.23 -56.40
CA ASN A 757 24.79 -15.06 -57.29
C ASN A 757 24.54 -13.57 -57.53
N ALA A 758 24.38 -13.20 -58.79
CA ALA A 758 24.30 -11.84 -59.28
C ALA A 758 22.97 -11.61 -60.03
N GLY A 759 22.48 -10.38 -59.91
CA GLY A 759 21.39 -9.75 -60.67
C GLY A 759 20.87 -8.59 -59.82
N GLY A 760 21.21 -7.30 -60.03
CA GLY A 760 21.34 -6.52 -61.26
C GLY A 760 20.00 -5.83 -61.52
N GLY A 761 19.81 -4.51 -61.50
CA GLY A 761 20.64 -3.35 -61.19
C GLY A 761 19.79 -2.06 -61.36
N ASN A 762 20.23 -0.90 -60.85
CA ASN A 762 20.12 0.39 -61.54
C ASN A 762 20.98 1.48 -60.87
N ALA A 763 21.45 2.46 -61.65
CA ALA A 763 22.64 3.27 -61.39
C ALA A 763 22.41 4.78 -61.09
N LYS A 764 23.23 5.33 -60.17
CA LYS A 764 23.89 6.69 -60.12
C LYS A 764 23.04 7.99 -60.02
N PRO A 765 23.62 9.19 -59.67
CA PRO A 765 24.53 9.53 -58.54
C PRO A 765 24.22 10.89 -57.81
N ARG A 766 24.61 11.01 -56.52
CA ARG A 766 25.05 12.18 -55.67
C ARG A 766 24.34 13.56 -55.75
N PRO A 767 24.16 14.27 -54.60
CA PRO A 767 25.24 15.17 -54.13
C PRO A 767 25.44 15.26 -52.60
N ALA A 768 26.46 16.02 -52.24
CA ALA A 768 27.07 16.19 -50.93
C ALA A 768 26.37 17.21 -50.03
N ALA A 769 26.60 17.04 -48.72
CA ALA A 769 26.73 18.01 -47.64
C ALA A 769 25.80 19.25 -47.57
N ALA A 770 25.00 19.29 -46.50
CA ALA A 770 24.65 20.53 -45.81
C ALA A 770 24.91 20.34 -44.30
N ALA A 771 25.80 21.16 -43.74
CA ALA A 771 26.05 21.27 -42.31
C ALA A 771 25.04 22.26 -41.70
N PRO A 772 24.48 22.00 -40.50
CA PRO A 772 23.77 23.04 -39.76
C PRO A 772 24.74 23.85 -38.88
N VAL A 773 24.92 25.10 -39.31
CA VAL A 773 24.94 26.37 -38.55
C VAL A 773 25.47 26.33 -37.10
N ASN A 774 26.66 26.89 -36.92
CA ASN A 774 27.27 27.28 -35.65
C ASN A 774 26.42 28.32 -34.90
N SER A 775 26.05 28.04 -33.65
CA SER A 775 25.50 29.02 -32.72
C SER A 775 26.62 29.73 -31.94
N ALA A 776 26.52 31.05 -31.84
CA ALA A 776 27.46 32.00 -31.22
C ALA A 776 27.84 31.73 -29.73
N LEU A 777 27.27 30.71 -29.09
CA LEU A 777 27.59 30.28 -27.73
C LEU A 777 28.90 29.45 -27.65
N ALA A 778 29.26 28.74 -28.73
CA ALA A 778 30.45 27.90 -28.78
C ALA A 778 31.76 28.73 -28.84
N ASP A 779 31.73 29.89 -29.51
CA ASP A 779 32.88 30.79 -29.61
C ASP A 779 33.12 31.63 -28.34
N ALA A 780 32.07 31.85 -27.53
CA ALA A 780 32.19 32.49 -26.22
C ALA A 780 32.87 31.56 -25.19
N PHE A 781 32.61 30.25 -25.27
CA PHE A 781 33.18 29.25 -24.35
C PHE A 781 34.66 28.94 -24.63
N ALA A 782 35.09 29.04 -25.89
CA ALA A 782 36.48 28.83 -26.28
C ALA A 782 37.42 29.98 -25.84
N ARG A 783 36.89 31.21 -25.67
CA ARG A 783 37.67 32.37 -25.23
C ARG A 783 37.85 32.46 -23.71
N ALA A 784 36.93 31.89 -22.93
CA ALA A 784 37.02 31.87 -21.46
C ALA A 784 37.98 30.79 -20.90
N LYS A 785 38.43 29.83 -21.72
CA LYS A 785 39.37 28.77 -21.30
C LYS A 785 40.85 29.12 -21.44
N ARG A 786 41.19 30.34 -21.85
CA ARG A 786 42.58 30.83 -21.97
C ARG A 786 42.81 32.13 -21.19
N SER A 787 42.16 32.29 -20.04
CA SER A 787 42.39 33.39 -19.08
C SER A 787 42.51 32.83 -17.68
#